data_AF-A0A261W286-F1
#
_entry.id   AF-A0A261W286-F1
#
_cell.length_a   1.000
_cell.length_b   1.000
_cell.length_c   1.000
_cell.angle_alpha   90.00
_cell.angle_beta   90.00
_cell.angle_gamma   90.00
#
_symmetry.space_group_name_H-M   'P 1'
#
loop_
_entity.id
_entity.type
_entity.pdbx_description
1 polymer ?
#
loop_
_entity_poly.entity_id
_entity_poly.type
_entity_poly.pdbx_seq_one_letter_code
_entity_poly.pdbx_strand_id
1 'polypeptide(L)'
;MTSSDLDAFLSPRSIAIVGASSHASKIGAVPVKYLAEHGYAGTIYPINANAGEIGGRRAYRSLQSVGAPIDLAIFAIPASGADAALDDAIAAGVKNIVMFSAGFAEMGAQGDQAQRAFAAKARAAGIRVLGPNCLGFMNVARSVYATFSPVVMAGAARPGKVGLVSQSGAFGAYAYAMARERDLGLSVWVTTGNETDIDVADCIAWMARDCATQVIMAYLEGCRDGAKLGRALELARAAGKPVVVVKAGRTALGAQAAASHTAALAGDDAIYQALLRQHGAWRAHSMEEFFDIAHGLAVAGLPPNTRVGLLTVSGGVGAMMADDAAEAGLDVAELPAAAQAGIRARVPLAATRNPVDVTGQVTAEPALLEHAARTMLAEADHGSVLIFLAAFGATPAMLAVQQQLARDLRRDFPGRLLIFSTLADPAQRRALEAHGCLSFADPARAIRVLAAMAFFSAQLRRPATLPDANPSRPPLALRRGAYNEADALELLREHGIPAVRVLRATSRDSAIRHACALGFPVAMKVLSADIVHKSESGGVVLDIRSAEQAGAAYERIMAAAADAAPQARIDGVVVAPMVRGGVECILGARRDPALGVVVMLGAGGVNVELLRDTVFRLAPVDRRQAREMIAELKTAALLHGFRGGPPADVEALAESIVQLSQFALAAGDRLESVELNPFVVLPAGEGACALDAVLLTRPAPPAAPAAREFVMATLPLFEMARMRASNTARRHPDAGFAGDSPASRMRWVNQFTHTRRLRSPEDKEVVTPNNDTLFSNAWLDLSGGPLVIDIPEMGRRYWVLGFLDAWTNPWAYAGRRTTGGAAQRLFVHGPSWRGEAPAGMHCISAPSDDVWVIGRILVDADPADLARVHALQDRFAIRRPDGASALSRIDTLLGNRATGVPDAGEYLAVLATMLARNPSATPLPPRPRSPAELQAALEEVYTELREVAQPSELGGGWTTAVSVRTSFGDDIVTRARVARNWIGTLGIDEAMYIMAEVDADGAPLTGSHRYVLRFPPAGGPQVGAFWSITLYRRSDCLLAANPIGRHSIGDRTPGLLRDADGGLSIAIQADDPGAGQNWLPAPPGEGFCLTLRLYQPQRAHLDGTFAYPPVRRAD
;
A
#
# COMPACT_ATOMS: atom_id res chain seq x y z
N MET A 1 21.97 -6.92 -3.30
CA MET A 1 23.24 -6.48 -3.92
C MET A 1 22.91 -5.66 -5.16
N THR A 2 23.19 -4.36 -5.15
CA THR A 2 23.38 -3.50 -6.33
C THR A 2 24.14 -2.26 -5.85
N SER A 3 25.42 -2.43 -5.53
CA SER A 3 26.34 -1.30 -5.38
C SER A 3 26.62 -0.80 -6.79
N SER A 4 25.77 0.08 -7.31
CA SER A 4 26.09 0.80 -8.54
C SER A 4 27.17 1.82 -8.24
N ASP A 5 28.36 1.60 -8.77
CA ASP A 5 29.40 2.59 -8.80
C ASP A 5 28.92 3.83 -9.58
N LEU A 6 28.85 4.99 -8.91
CA LEU A 6 28.48 6.28 -9.51
C LEU A 6 29.70 7.08 -9.99
N ASP A 7 30.91 6.52 -9.95
CA ASP A 7 32.13 7.21 -10.38
C ASP A 7 32.05 7.68 -11.83
N ALA A 8 31.61 6.82 -12.75
CA ALA A 8 31.43 7.19 -14.15
C ALA A 8 30.32 8.24 -14.37
N PHE A 9 29.36 8.33 -13.44
CA PHE A 9 28.28 9.32 -13.48
C PHE A 9 28.76 10.69 -12.97
N LEU A 10 29.42 10.73 -11.82
CA LEU A 10 29.84 11.96 -11.12
C LEU A 10 31.23 12.45 -11.55
N SER A 11 31.98 11.65 -12.31
CA SER A 11 33.29 11.98 -12.88
C SER A 11 33.43 11.53 -14.35
N PRO A 12 32.50 11.93 -15.23
CA PRO A 12 32.52 11.50 -16.63
C PRO A 12 33.71 12.10 -17.38
N ARG A 13 34.23 11.40 -18.40
CA ARG A 13 35.27 11.91 -19.31
C ARG A 13 34.69 12.53 -20.58
N SER A 14 33.41 12.26 -20.87
CA SER A 14 32.67 12.90 -21.95
C SER A 14 31.22 13.19 -21.54
N ILE A 15 30.74 14.39 -21.88
CA ILE A 15 29.39 14.86 -21.55
C ILE A 15 28.70 15.35 -22.82
N ALA A 16 27.54 14.77 -23.13
CA ALA A 16 26.65 15.28 -24.18
C ALA A 16 25.52 16.13 -23.57
N ILE A 17 25.16 17.24 -24.22
CA ILE A 17 24.10 18.15 -23.75
C ILE A 17 22.98 18.17 -24.78
N VAL A 18 21.91 17.42 -24.51
CA VAL A 18 20.69 17.39 -25.32
C VAL A 18 19.84 18.62 -25.03
N GLY A 19 19.59 19.41 -26.07
CA GLY A 19 18.96 20.73 -25.94
C GLY A 19 19.97 21.86 -25.78
N ALA A 20 21.26 21.63 -26.08
CA ALA A 20 22.27 22.67 -26.11
C ALA A 20 21.85 23.84 -27.01
N SER A 21 22.22 25.07 -26.66
CA SER A 21 21.78 26.28 -27.35
C SER A 21 22.87 27.34 -27.38
N SER A 22 22.96 28.11 -28.46
CA SER A 22 23.78 29.33 -28.55
C SER A 22 23.14 30.53 -27.84
N HIS A 23 21.82 30.50 -27.60
CA HIS A 23 21.13 31.51 -26.83
C HIS A 23 21.38 31.32 -25.32
N ALA A 24 22.09 32.26 -24.71
CA ALA A 24 22.50 32.21 -23.31
C ALA A 24 21.34 32.15 -22.29
N SER A 25 20.13 32.55 -22.67
CA SER A 25 18.94 32.49 -21.82
C SER A 25 18.31 31.09 -21.71
N LYS A 26 18.69 30.14 -22.58
CA LYS A 26 18.14 28.77 -22.54
C LYS A 26 18.91 27.90 -21.54
N ILE A 27 18.18 27.05 -20.82
CA ILE A 27 18.74 26.11 -19.83
C ILE A 27 19.88 25.27 -20.41
N GLY A 28 19.72 24.73 -21.63
CA GLY A 28 20.75 23.90 -22.27
C GLY A 28 22.04 24.63 -22.67
N ALA A 29 22.07 25.97 -22.67
CA ALA A 29 23.33 26.72 -22.87
C ALA A 29 24.21 26.72 -21.61
N VAL A 30 23.61 26.60 -20.42
CA VAL A 30 24.26 26.82 -19.14
C VAL A 30 25.32 25.75 -18.81
N PRO A 31 25.05 24.43 -18.94
CA PRO A 31 26.07 23.41 -18.67
C PRO A 31 27.28 23.51 -19.61
N VAL A 32 27.06 23.86 -20.89
CA VAL A 32 28.14 24.05 -21.86
C VAL A 32 29.06 25.18 -21.41
N LYS A 33 28.48 26.29 -20.97
CA LYS A 33 29.21 27.44 -20.43
C LYS A 33 29.99 27.06 -19.17
N TYR A 34 29.34 26.49 -18.16
CA TYR A 34 29.99 26.19 -16.89
C TYR A 34 31.13 25.17 -17.00
N LEU A 35 30.94 24.10 -17.78
CA LEU A 35 32.00 23.12 -18.01
C LEU A 35 33.22 23.76 -18.68
N ALA A 36 33.01 24.68 -19.62
CA ALA A 36 34.11 25.39 -20.27
C ALA A 36 34.81 26.39 -19.33
N GLU A 37 34.06 27.23 -18.62
CA GLU A 37 34.58 28.28 -17.74
C GLU A 37 35.31 27.74 -16.51
N HIS A 38 34.87 26.58 -15.98
CA HIS A 38 35.46 25.97 -14.78
C HIS A 38 36.51 24.89 -15.08
N GLY A 39 36.95 24.78 -16.33
CA GLY A 39 38.11 23.96 -16.70
C GLY A 39 37.86 22.46 -16.71
N TYR A 40 36.67 22.01 -17.14
CA TYR A 40 36.41 20.58 -17.33
C TYR A 40 37.40 19.99 -18.35
N ALA A 41 38.16 18.99 -17.91
CA ALA A 41 39.21 18.37 -18.72
C ALA A 41 38.69 17.36 -19.77
N GLY A 42 37.43 16.94 -19.66
CA GLY A 42 36.82 15.98 -20.57
C GLY A 42 36.25 16.61 -21.85
N THR A 43 35.58 15.78 -22.65
CA THR A 43 35.00 16.21 -23.93
C THR A 43 33.56 16.66 -23.78
N ILE A 44 33.18 17.77 -24.40
CA ILE A 44 31.83 18.33 -24.37
C ILE A 44 31.20 18.18 -25.76
N TYR A 45 30.05 17.52 -25.86
CA TYR A 45 29.28 17.32 -27.09
C TYR A 45 27.93 18.06 -27.04
N PRO A 46 27.83 19.28 -27.61
CA PRO A 46 26.54 19.96 -27.77
C PRO A 46 25.64 19.20 -28.75
N ILE A 47 24.42 18.85 -28.34
CA ILE A 47 23.44 18.19 -29.22
C ILE A 47 22.30 19.17 -29.53
N ASN A 48 22.20 19.56 -30.81
CA ASN A 48 21.21 20.47 -31.34
C ASN A 48 20.95 20.15 -32.83
N ALA A 49 19.68 19.97 -33.21
CA ALA A 49 19.31 19.58 -34.57
C ALA A 49 19.69 20.62 -35.65
N ASN A 50 19.79 21.90 -35.29
CA ASN A 50 19.85 23.03 -36.22
C ASN A 50 21.18 23.79 -36.19
N ALA A 51 21.95 23.71 -35.10
CA ALA A 51 23.21 24.44 -34.96
C ALA A 51 24.41 23.60 -35.45
N GLY A 52 25.35 24.23 -36.15
CA GLY A 52 26.63 23.62 -36.52
C GLY A 52 27.71 23.74 -35.42
N GLU A 53 27.62 24.79 -34.60
CA GLU A 53 28.58 25.09 -33.54
C GLU A 53 27.88 25.77 -32.35
N ILE A 54 28.23 25.40 -31.12
CA ILE A 54 27.74 25.98 -29.86
C ILE A 54 28.92 26.13 -28.90
N GLY A 55 29.15 27.34 -28.40
CA GLY A 55 30.20 27.61 -27.40
C GLY A 55 31.62 27.28 -27.88
N GLY A 56 31.92 27.52 -29.16
CA GLY A 56 33.23 27.21 -29.75
C GLY A 56 33.43 25.73 -30.10
N ARG A 57 32.37 24.91 -30.03
CA ARG A 57 32.43 23.45 -30.17
C ARG A 57 31.46 22.97 -31.23
N ARG A 58 31.87 21.98 -32.03
CA ARG A 58 31.02 21.31 -33.01
C ARG A 58 29.74 20.80 -32.35
N ALA A 59 28.59 21.18 -32.87
CA ALA A 59 27.30 20.66 -32.46
C ALA A 59 26.88 19.48 -33.34
N TYR A 60 26.20 18.51 -32.74
CA TYR A 60 25.75 17.27 -33.35
C TYR A 60 24.22 17.23 -33.39
N ARG A 61 23.63 16.60 -34.40
CA ARG A 61 22.16 16.58 -34.55
C ARG A 61 21.47 15.64 -33.56
N SER A 62 22.14 14.56 -33.18
CA SER A 62 21.68 13.53 -32.25
C SER A 62 22.86 12.94 -31.46
N LEU A 63 22.59 12.25 -30.35
CA LEU A 63 23.58 11.52 -29.56
C LEU A 63 24.27 10.46 -30.42
N GLN A 64 23.53 9.73 -31.24
CA GLN A 64 24.09 8.72 -32.14
C GLN A 64 25.10 9.31 -33.14
N SER A 65 24.87 10.54 -33.61
CA SER A 65 25.73 11.21 -34.61
C SER A 65 27.10 11.65 -34.08
N VAL A 66 27.32 11.56 -32.76
CA VAL A 66 28.63 11.86 -32.13
C VAL A 66 29.69 10.84 -32.56
N GLY A 67 29.32 9.57 -32.70
CA GLY A 67 30.23 8.51 -33.15
C GLY A 67 31.40 8.20 -32.19
N ALA A 68 31.33 8.66 -30.93
CA ALA A 68 32.33 8.45 -29.89
C ALA A 68 31.66 8.14 -28.54
N PRO A 69 32.36 7.53 -27.57
CA PRO A 69 31.79 7.21 -26.26
C PRO A 69 31.27 8.44 -25.51
N ILE A 70 30.06 8.33 -24.96
CA ILE A 70 29.39 9.34 -24.15
C ILE A 70 29.19 8.76 -22.74
N ASP A 71 29.98 9.23 -21.76
CA ASP A 71 29.90 8.76 -20.38
C ASP A 71 28.63 9.30 -19.69
N LEU A 72 28.22 10.54 -20.00
CA LEU A 72 27.04 11.20 -19.42
C LEU A 72 26.25 12.00 -20.48
N ALA A 73 24.93 11.88 -20.49
CA ALA A 73 24.05 12.77 -21.24
C ALA A 73 23.21 13.67 -20.30
N ILE A 74 23.17 14.97 -20.57
CA ILE A 74 22.33 15.94 -19.87
C ILE A 74 21.12 16.25 -20.74
N PHE A 75 19.92 16.01 -20.24
CA PHE A 75 18.68 16.33 -20.92
C PHE A 75 18.16 17.69 -20.42
N ALA A 76 18.35 18.71 -21.26
CA ALA A 76 17.89 20.08 -21.07
C ALA A 76 16.78 20.42 -22.09
N ILE A 77 15.77 19.55 -22.18
CA ILE A 77 14.65 19.61 -23.13
C ILE A 77 13.30 19.52 -22.41
N PRO A 78 12.16 19.90 -23.04
CA PRO A 78 10.83 19.67 -22.47
C PRO A 78 10.52 18.19 -22.27
N ALA A 79 9.63 17.87 -21.31
CA ALA A 79 9.22 16.48 -21.02
C ALA A 79 8.70 15.73 -22.24
N SER A 80 8.01 16.41 -23.16
CA SER A 80 7.48 15.82 -24.39
C SER A 80 8.56 15.25 -25.33
N GLY A 81 9.80 15.73 -25.23
CA GLY A 81 10.93 15.21 -26.01
C GLY A 81 11.76 14.14 -25.30
N ALA A 82 11.47 13.85 -24.02
CA ALA A 82 12.32 13.00 -23.19
C ALA A 82 12.40 11.55 -23.69
N ASP A 83 11.27 10.97 -24.13
CA ASP A 83 11.23 9.58 -24.58
C ASP A 83 12.03 9.36 -25.87
N ALA A 84 11.89 10.28 -26.84
CA ALA A 84 12.67 10.24 -28.08
C ALA A 84 14.18 10.45 -27.83
N ALA A 85 14.54 11.34 -26.89
CA ALA A 85 15.94 11.52 -26.49
C ALA A 85 16.50 10.28 -25.77
N LEU A 86 15.67 9.56 -25.01
CA LEU A 86 16.04 8.30 -24.40
C LEU A 86 16.30 7.21 -25.45
N ASP A 87 15.49 7.12 -26.51
CA ASP A 87 15.74 6.20 -27.63
C ASP A 87 17.08 6.48 -28.32
N ASP A 88 17.37 7.76 -28.59
CA ASP A 88 18.65 8.18 -29.16
C ASP A 88 19.83 7.88 -28.22
N ALA A 89 19.65 8.07 -26.91
CA ALA A 89 20.65 7.71 -25.90
C ALA A 89 20.92 6.19 -25.84
N ILE A 90 19.86 5.38 -25.93
CA ILE A 90 19.97 3.92 -25.99
C ILE A 90 20.73 3.51 -27.25
N ALA A 91 20.38 4.07 -28.41
CA ALA A 91 21.05 3.79 -29.68
C ALA A 91 22.53 4.23 -29.67
N ALA A 92 22.85 5.32 -28.98
CA ALA A 92 24.22 5.82 -28.80
C ALA A 92 25.01 5.07 -27.72
N GLY A 93 24.40 4.13 -26.99
CA GLY A 93 25.05 3.33 -25.95
C GLY A 93 25.34 4.10 -24.65
N VAL A 94 24.67 5.23 -24.42
CA VAL A 94 24.79 6.04 -23.19
C VAL A 94 24.36 5.20 -21.98
N LYS A 95 25.05 5.36 -20.85
CA LYS A 95 24.73 4.65 -19.60
C LYS A 95 24.27 5.54 -18.45
N ASN A 96 24.46 6.85 -18.55
CA ASN A 96 24.13 7.79 -17.50
C ASN A 96 23.40 9.01 -18.06
N ILE A 97 22.30 9.39 -17.43
CA ILE A 97 21.49 10.56 -17.80
C ILE A 97 21.26 11.46 -16.57
N VAL A 98 21.48 12.76 -16.73
CA VAL A 98 20.94 13.80 -15.84
C VAL A 98 19.74 14.42 -16.53
N MET A 99 18.60 14.43 -15.85
CA MET A 99 17.35 14.91 -16.44
C MET A 99 16.84 16.15 -15.71
N PHE A 100 17.05 17.32 -16.32
CA PHE A 100 16.59 18.59 -15.78
C PHE A 100 15.08 18.79 -15.91
N SER A 101 14.47 18.14 -16.90
CA SER A 101 13.08 18.35 -17.29
C SER A 101 12.10 18.13 -16.13
N ALA A 102 11.27 19.13 -15.85
CA ALA A 102 10.03 18.98 -15.10
C ALA A 102 8.89 18.57 -16.05
N GLY A 103 7.69 18.32 -15.52
CA GLY A 103 6.50 17.80 -16.19
C GLY A 103 6.17 16.33 -15.90
N PHE A 104 6.66 15.77 -14.78
CA PHE A 104 6.56 14.34 -14.45
C PHE A 104 5.71 14.13 -13.18
N ALA A 105 6.12 13.26 -12.25
CA ALA A 105 5.29 12.83 -11.11
C ALA A 105 4.77 13.99 -10.23
N GLU A 106 5.45 15.13 -10.21
CA GLU A 106 5.02 16.35 -9.53
C GLU A 106 3.75 16.99 -10.14
N MET A 107 3.35 16.59 -11.35
CA MET A 107 2.15 17.08 -12.04
C MET A 107 0.91 16.19 -11.81
N GLY A 108 1.00 15.16 -10.95
CA GLY A 108 -0.09 14.25 -10.63
C GLY A 108 -0.05 12.92 -11.41
N ALA A 109 -1.19 12.22 -11.47
CA ALA A 109 -1.24 10.82 -11.89
C ALA A 109 -0.72 10.56 -13.32
N GLN A 110 -1.02 11.44 -14.28
CA GLN A 110 -0.54 11.30 -15.66
C GLN A 110 0.98 11.47 -15.75
N GLY A 111 1.52 12.44 -15.01
CA GLY A 111 2.96 12.68 -14.94
C GLY A 111 3.71 11.53 -14.25
N ASP A 112 3.10 10.94 -13.21
CA ASP A 112 3.64 9.75 -12.54
C ASP A 112 3.64 8.51 -13.45
N GLN A 113 2.59 8.32 -14.27
CA GLN A 113 2.59 7.27 -15.29
C GLN A 113 3.70 7.48 -16.33
N ALA A 114 3.88 8.71 -16.83
CA ALA A 114 4.94 9.04 -17.78
C ALA A 114 6.34 8.81 -17.18
N GLN A 115 6.54 9.19 -15.91
CA GLN A 115 7.79 8.96 -15.20
C GLN A 115 8.09 7.46 -15.06
N ARG A 116 7.09 6.66 -14.67
CA ARG A 116 7.24 5.20 -14.53
C ARG A 116 7.57 4.54 -15.86
N ALA A 117 6.93 4.95 -16.96
CA ALA A 117 7.23 4.44 -18.29
C ALA A 117 8.66 4.76 -18.73
N PHE A 118 9.09 6.02 -18.57
CA PHE A 118 10.47 6.45 -18.87
C PHE A 118 11.50 5.67 -18.04
N ALA A 119 11.27 5.55 -16.73
CA ALA A 119 12.19 4.85 -15.83
C ALA A 119 12.27 3.34 -16.13
N ALA A 120 11.16 2.70 -16.48
CA ALA A 120 11.14 1.29 -16.87
C ALA A 120 11.98 1.07 -18.15
N LYS A 121 11.84 1.95 -19.15
CA LYS A 121 12.60 1.90 -20.41
C LYS A 121 14.10 2.14 -20.18
N ALA A 122 14.46 3.16 -19.41
CA ALA A 122 15.86 3.44 -19.06
C ALA A 122 16.50 2.26 -18.31
N ARG A 123 15.79 1.69 -17.32
CA ARG A 123 16.26 0.52 -16.55
C ARG A 123 16.45 -0.71 -17.43
N ALA A 124 15.54 -0.98 -18.35
CA ALA A 124 15.65 -2.10 -19.29
C ALA A 124 16.91 -1.98 -20.20
N ALA A 125 17.32 -0.76 -20.53
CA ALA A 125 18.54 -0.48 -21.29
C ALA A 125 19.83 -0.42 -20.42
N GLY A 126 19.71 -0.59 -19.10
CA GLY A 126 20.82 -0.46 -18.15
C GLY A 126 21.33 0.99 -18.01
N ILE A 127 20.45 1.98 -18.19
CA ILE A 127 20.77 3.41 -18.06
C ILE A 127 20.40 3.88 -16.65
N ARG A 128 21.31 4.61 -16.01
CA ARG A 128 21.09 5.27 -14.72
C ARG A 128 20.61 6.71 -14.91
N VAL A 129 19.68 7.16 -14.07
CA VAL A 129 19.03 8.48 -14.21
C VAL A 129 19.07 9.26 -12.88
N LEU A 130 19.62 10.47 -12.91
CA LEU A 130 19.43 11.49 -11.87
C LEU A 130 18.29 12.43 -12.27
N GLY A 131 17.29 12.61 -11.41
CA GLY A 131 16.06 13.35 -11.70
C GLY A 131 14.85 12.43 -11.91
N PRO A 132 13.84 12.82 -12.72
CA PRO A 132 13.69 14.12 -13.39
C PRO A 132 13.49 15.28 -12.39
N ASN A 133 13.23 16.49 -12.91
CA ASN A 133 12.95 17.69 -12.12
C ASN A 133 14.06 17.98 -11.08
N CYS A 134 15.31 17.99 -11.54
CA CYS A 134 16.47 18.31 -10.70
C CYS A 134 17.31 19.44 -11.32
N LEU A 135 18.21 20.03 -10.53
CA LEU A 135 19.21 20.99 -11.02
C LEU A 135 20.50 20.30 -11.48
N GLY A 136 20.59 18.98 -11.40
CA GLY A 136 21.78 18.20 -11.69
C GLY A 136 22.78 18.17 -10.53
N PHE A 137 24.07 18.15 -10.87
CA PHE A 137 25.17 18.03 -9.90
C PHE A 137 26.40 18.85 -10.29
N MET A 138 27.27 19.07 -9.31
CA MET A 138 28.61 19.63 -9.46
C MET A 138 29.61 18.77 -8.69
N ASN A 139 30.59 18.19 -9.37
CA ASN A 139 31.77 17.63 -8.72
C ASN A 139 32.85 18.71 -8.70
N VAL A 140 32.86 19.50 -7.64
CA VAL A 140 33.72 20.69 -7.49
C VAL A 140 35.19 20.29 -7.43
N ALA A 141 35.50 19.14 -6.81
CA ALA A 141 36.86 18.60 -6.73
C ALA A 141 37.44 18.20 -8.10
N ARG A 142 36.59 17.97 -9.12
CA ARG A 142 37.00 17.49 -10.45
C ARG A 142 36.57 18.40 -11.60
N SER A 143 36.12 19.63 -11.31
CA SER A 143 35.64 20.60 -12.29
C SER A 143 34.51 20.09 -13.21
N VAL A 144 33.60 19.26 -12.69
CA VAL A 144 32.42 18.78 -13.45
C VAL A 144 31.19 19.56 -13.02
N TYR A 145 30.65 20.41 -13.90
CA TYR A 145 29.47 21.24 -13.64
C TYR A 145 28.28 20.83 -14.52
N ALA A 146 27.67 19.69 -14.19
CA ALA A 146 26.48 19.17 -14.87
C ALA A 146 25.19 19.77 -14.29
N THR A 147 25.09 21.11 -14.32
CA THR A 147 24.00 21.88 -13.72
C THR A 147 23.62 23.10 -14.55
N PHE A 148 22.40 23.58 -14.36
CA PHE A 148 21.95 24.89 -14.85
C PHE A 148 21.64 25.89 -13.72
N SER A 149 22.05 25.58 -12.49
CA SER A 149 21.76 26.41 -11.33
C SER A 149 22.40 27.81 -11.48
N PRO A 150 21.67 28.90 -11.23
CA PRO A 150 22.20 30.26 -11.38
C PRO A 150 23.22 30.62 -10.28
N VAL A 151 23.31 29.82 -9.21
CA VAL A 151 24.17 30.12 -8.05
C VAL A 151 25.66 30.20 -8.39
N VAL A 152 26.09 29.48 -9.42
CA VAL A 152 27.47 29.49 -9.94
C VAL A 152 27.82 30.84 -10.56
N MET A 153 26.85 31.54 -11.18
CA MET A 153 27.08 32.87 -11.75
C MET A 153 27.42 33.93 -10.70
N ALA A 154 26.94 33.75 -9.47
CA ALA A 154 27.28 34.60 -8.33
C ALA A 154 28.64 34.24 -7.69
N GLY A 155 29.33 33.23 -8.21
CA GLY A 155 30.62 32.73 -7.73
C GLY A 155 30.57 31.23 -7.40
N ALA A 156 31.66 30.51 -7.69
CA ALA A 156 31.79 29.10 -7.35
C ALA A 156 32.22 28.91 -5.89
N ALA A 157 31.64 27.92 -5.22
CA ALA A 157 32.18 27.38 -3.98
C ALA A 157 33.57 26.79 -4.24
N ARG A 158 34.48 26.96 -3.27
CA ARG A 158 35.82 26.40 -3.36
C ARG A 158 35.78 24.87 -3.22
N PRO A 159 36.71 24.14 -3.85
CA PRO A 159 36.92 22.73 -3.54
C PRO A 159 37.17 22.54 -2.04
N GLY A 160 36.54 21.53 -1.45
CA GLY A 160 36.72 21.19 -0.04
C GLY A 160 36.24 19.79 0.29
N LYS A 161 35.92 19.57 1.56
CA LYS A 161 35.71 18.24 2.14
C LYS A 161 34.25 17.87 2.35
N VAL A 162 33.33 18.77 2.02
CA VAL A 162 31.90 18.59 2.32
C VAL A 162 31.16 18.15 1.06
N GLY A 163 30.56 16.96 1.12
CA GLY A 163 29.61 16.51 0.11
C GLY A 163 28.20 16.96 0.49
N LEU A 164 27.46 17.54 -0.46
CA LEU A 164 26.10 18.01 -0.25
C LEU A 164 25.14 17.31 -1.23
N VAL A 165 24.11 16.66 -0.71
CA VAL A 165 23.01 16.12 -1.51
C VAL A 165 21.68 16.68 -1.03
N SER A 166 20.81 17.06 -1.96
CA SER A 166 19.49 17.60 -1.63
C SER A 166 18.41 17.07 -2.57
N GLN A 167 17.30 16.61 -2.00
CA GLN A 167 16.12 16.27 -2.80
C GLN A 167 15.50 17.52 -3.44
N SER A 168 15.53 18.66 -2.75
CA SER A 168 15.01 19.93 -3.23
C SER A 168 16.05 20.70 -4.05
N GLY A 169 15.72 21.03 -5.30
CA GLY A 169 16.58 21.87 -6.15
C GLY A 169 16.79 23.27 -5.56
N ALA A 170 15.71 23.93 -5.13
CA ALA A 170 15.77 25.29 -4.60
C ALA A 170 16.55 25.37 -3.28
N PHE A 171 16.30 24.43 -2.34
CA PHE A 171 17.09 24.35 -1.12
C PHE A 171 18.55 24.01 -1.44
N GLY A 172 18.81 23.07 -2.34
CA GLY A 172 20.17 22.71 -2.76
C GLY A 172 20.95 23.92 -3.30
N ALA A 173 20.31 24.75 -4.12
CA ALA A 173 20.89 26.00 -4.64
C ALA A 173 21.17 27.00 -3.50
N TYR A 174 20.20 27.22 -2.61
CA TYR A 174 20.40 28.06 -1.42
C TYR A 174 21.55 27.55 -0.54
N ALA A 175 21.61 26.23 -0.31
CA ALA A 175 22.63 25.61 0.52
C ALA A 175 24.03 25.73 -0.10
N TYR A 176 24.15 25.68 -1.43
CA TYR A 176 25.39 25.98 -2.14
C TYR A 176 25.84 27.43 -1.92
N ALA A 177 24.92 28.40 -2.05
CA ALA A 177 25.22 29.80 -1.81
C ALA A 177 25.66 30.03 -0.36
N MET A 178 24.98 29.39 0.60
CA MET A 178 25.34 29.48 2.01
C MET A 178 26.71 28.86 2.32
N ALA A 179 27.04 27.71 1.71
CA ALA A 179 28.36 27.10 1.84
C ALA A 179 29.45 28.07 1.36
N ARG A 180 29.25 28.74 0.21
CA ARG A 180 30.16 29.76 -0.31
C ARG A 180 30.31 30.95 0.65
N GLU A 181 29.20 31.50 1.13
CA GLU A 181 29.21 32.66 2.05
C GLU A 181 29.89 32.36 3.39
N ARG A 182 29.81 31.10 3.84
CA ARG A 182 30.43 30.63 5.09
C ARG A 182 31.86 30.11 4.92
N ASP A 183 32.43 30.20 3.72
CA ASP A 183 33.74 29.64 3.32
C ASP A 183 33.84 28.11 3.54
N LEU A 184 32.71 27.41 3.43
CA LEU A 184 32.63 25.96 3.53
C LEU A 184 32.88 25.33 2.16
N GLY A 185 34.07 24.76 1.96
CA GLY A 185 34.45 24.14 0.69
C GLY A 185 33.71 22.82 0.42
N LEU A 186 33.22 22.66 -0.81
CA LEU A 186 32.44 21.50 -1.24
C LEU A 186 33.30 20.52 -2.07
N SER A 187 33.13 19.21 -1.86
CA SER A 187 33.68 18.17 -2.74
C SER A 187 32.73 17.93 -3.91
N VAL A 188 31.46 17.71 -3.59
CA VAL A 188 30.37 17.42 -4.52
C VAL A 188 29.08 18.09 -4.05
N TRP A 189 28.24 18.47 -5.00
CA TRP A 189 26.90 18.99 -4.78
C TRP A 189 25.94 18.25 -5.72
N VAL A 190 24.87 17.65 -5.21
CA VAL A 190 23.91 16.88 -6.02
C VAL A 190 22.49 17.30 -5.65
N THR A 191 21.64 17.49 -6.67
CA THR A 191 20.19 17.59 -6.48
C THR A 191 19.49 16.40 -7.15
N THR A 192 18.68 15.67 -6.40
CA THR A 192 18.10 14.39 -6.87
C THR A 192 16.70 14.54 -7.48
N GLY A 193 15.95 15.59 -7.11
CA GLY A 193 14.63 15.88 -7.67
C GLY A 193 13.62 14.78 -7.34
N ASN A 194 12.93 14.26 -8.37
CA ASN A 194 11.88 13.26 -8.19
C ASN A 194 12.38 11.85 -7.82
N GLU A 195 13.70 11.59 -7.93
CA GLU A 195 14.33 10.32 -7.56
C GLU A 195 13.73 9.10 -8.27
N THR A 196 13.65 9.15 -9.61
CA THR A 196 13.10 8.01 -10.36
C THR A 196 14.02 6.78 -10.39
N ASP A 197 15.31 6.99 -10.12
CA ASP A 197 16.34 5.95 -10.06
C ASP A 197 17.43 6.29 -9.02
N ILE A 198 18.31 7.26 -9.31
CA ILE A 198 19.32 7.72 -8.36
C ILE A 198 18.65 8.58 -7.28
N ASP A 199 18.84 8.22 -6.01
CA ASP A 199 18.28 8.90 -4.85
C ASP A 199 19.35 9.43 -3.88
N VAL A 200 18.91 10.13 -2.82
CA VAL A 200 19.79 10.61 -1.73
C VAL A 200 20.66 9.49 -1.16
N ALA A 201 20.12 8.27 -1.01
CA ALA A 201 20.86 7.15 -0.43
C ALA A 201 22.02 6.69 -1.33
N ASP A 202 21.83 6.62 -2.65
CA ASP A 202 22.91 6.35 -3.59
C ASP A 202 24.04 7.39 -3.50
N CYS A 203 23.66 8.66 -3.38
CA CYS A 203 24.60 9.76 -3.27
C CYS A 203 25.42 9.67 -1.97
N ILE A 204 24.78 9.39 -0.84
CA ILE A 204 25.46 9.16 0.45
C ILE A 204 26.41 7.96 0.34
N ALA A 205 25.96 6.84 -0.24
CA ALA A 205 26.78 5.65 -0.39
C ALA A 205 28.02 5.89 -1.29
N TRP A 206 27.90 6.73 -2.31
CA TRP A 206 29.03 7.16 -3.14
C TRP A 206 29.98 8.07 -2.35
N MET A 207 29.45 9.10 -1.68
CA MET A 207 30.26 10.03 -0.86
C MET A 207 30.98 9.31 0.30
N ALA A 208 30.40 8.23 0.82
CA ALA A 208 31.04 7.36 1.80
C ALA A 208 32.37 6.77 1.29
N ARG A 209 32.50 6.54 -0.02
CA ARG A 209 33.69 5.97 -0.67
C ARG A 209 34.62 7.00 -1.29
N ASP A 210 34.09 8.16 -1.68
CA ASP A 210 34.88 9.23 -2.30
C ASP A 210 35.96 9.79 -1.36
N CYS A 211 37.21 9.84 -1.79
CA CYS A 211 38.32 10.31 -0.96
C CYS A 211 38.30 11.83 -0.71
N ALA A 212 37.64 12.62 -1.57
CA ALA A 212 37.53 14.06 -1.39
C ALA A 212 36.52 14.44 -0.31
N THR A 213 35.51 13.60 -0.06
CA THR A 213 34.45 13.84 0.92
C THR A 213 34.82 13.30 2.30
N GLN A 214 34.80 14.16 3.33
CA GLN A 214 34.98 13.78 4.74
C GLN A 214 33.72 14.01 5.59
N VAL A 215 32.84 14.93 5.18
CA VAL A 215 31.57 15.24 5.86
C VAL A 215 30.45 15.23 4.82
N ILE A 216 29.31 14.62 5.15
CA ILE A 216 28.16 14.53 4.25
C ILE A 216 27.00 15.33 4.83
N MET A 217 26.47 16.23 4.02
CA MET A 217 25.27 17.02 4.29
C MET A 217 24.14 16.51 3.39
N ALA A 218 23.01 16.13 3.98
CA ALA A 218 21.86 15.64 3.24
C ALA A 218 20.58 16.42 3.59
N TYR A 219 19.80 16.77 2.58
CA TYR A 219 18.43 17.28 2.75
C TYR A 219 17.44 16.28 2.17
N LEU A 220 16.51 15.85 3.03
CA LEU A 220 15.55 14.78 2.75
C LEU A 220 14.12 15.27 3.01
N GLU A 221 13.22 15.07 2.05
CA GLU A 221 11.78 15.28 2.21
C GLU A 221 11.08 13.95 2.54
N GLY A 222 11.51 12.87 1.88
CA GLY A 222 11.13 11.50 2.15
C GLY A 222 12.03 10.53 1.37
N CYS A 223 11.88 9.23 1.62
CA CYS A 223 12.59 8.19 0.87
C CYS A 223 11.62 7.10 0.41
N ARG A 224 11.99 6.36 -0.64
CA ARG A 224 11.20 5.24 -1.18
C ARG A 224 11.67 3.88 -0.66
N ASP A 225 12.92 3.78 -0.24
CA ASP A 225 13.57 2.56 0.27
C ASP A 225 14.41 2.90 1.51
N GLY A 226 13.80 2.80 2.69
CA GLY A 226 14.45 3.06 3.96
C GLY A 226 15.58 2.08 4.28
N ALA A 227 15.52 0.84 3.77
CA ALA A 227 16.59 -0.15 3.95
C ALA A 227 17.84 0.22 3.11
N LYS A 228 17.66 0.80 1.92
CA LYS A 228 18.74 1.40 1.14
C LYS A 228 19.35 2.61 1.84
N LEU A 229 18.52 3.51 2.37
CA LEU A 229 18.99 4.66 3.14
C LEU A 229 19.79 4.23 4.38
N GLY A 230 19.28 3.29 5.18
CA GLY A 230 19.97 2.75 6.36
C GLY A 230 21.33 2.14 6.00
N ARG A 231 21.41 1.37 4.90
CA ARG A 231 22.69 0.84 4.40
C ARG A 231 23.67 1.93 3.96
N ALA A 232 23.20 2.99 3.31
CA ALA A 232 24.05 4.09 2.88
C ALA A 232 24.64 4.87 4.07
N LEU A 233 23.82 5.12 5.10
CA LEU A 233 24.25 5.74 6.35
C LEU A 233 25.26 4.86 7.09
N GLU A 234 25.01 3.56 7.15
CA GLU A 234 25.92 2.60 7.76
C GLU A 234 27.27 2.53 7.03
N LEU A 235 27.27 2.60 5.69
CA LEU A 235 28.50 2.71 4.90
C LEU A 235 29.27 3.99 5.23
N ALA A 236 28.60 5.13 5.37
CA ALA A 236 29.24 6.39 5.74
C ALA A 236 29.84 6.31 7.16
N ARG A 237 29.09 5.74 8.12
CA ARG A 237 29.55 5.51 9.49
C ARG A 237 30.78 4.60 9.53
N ALA A 238 30.75 3.47 8.82
CA ALA A 238 31.88 2.54 8.74
C ALA A 238 33.12 3.17 8.08
N ALA A 239 32.92 4.11 7.14
CA ALA A 239 33.99 4.89 6.53
C ALA A 239 34.50 6.05 7.40
N GLY A 240 33.95 6.25 8.61
CA GLY A 240 34.34 7.33 9.50
C GLY A 240 33.83 8.71 9.08
N LYS A 241 32.81 8.79 8.22
CA LYS A 241 32.32 10.03 7.61
C LYS A 241 30.98 10.43 8.25
N PRO A 242 30.95 11.52 9.03
CA PRO A 242 29.71 12.01 9.63
C PRO A 242 28.67 12.41 8.58
N VAL A 243 27.41 12.06 8.85
CA VAL A 243 26.27 12.47 8.03
C VAL A 243 25.36 13.39 8.86
N VAL A 244 25.19 14.62 8.39
CA VAL A 244 24.27 15.61 8.96
C VAL A 244 23.07 15.73 8.03
N VAL A 245 21.85 15.58 8.56
CA VAL A 245 20.61 15.50 7.78
C VAL A 245 19.63 16.58 8.22
N VAL A 246 19.06 17.31 7.25
CA VAL A 246 17.81 18.04 7.45
C VAL A 246 16.66 17.21 6.88
N LYS A 247 15.73 16.81 7.76
CA LYS A 247 14.47 16.13 7.36
C LYS A 247 13.33 17.13 7.40
N ALA A 248 12.81 17.49 6.22
CA ALA A 248 11.63 18.33 6.07
C ALA A 248 10.34 17.55 6.43
N GLY A 249 9.24 18.26 6.68
CA GLY A 249 7.94 17.65 6.97
C GLY A 249 7.78 17.08 8.38
N ARG A 250 8.23 17.84 9.40
CA ARG A 250 8.22 17.44 10.82
C ARG A 250 6.83 17.28 11.44
N THR A 251 5.86 17.99 10.88
CA THR A 251 4.47 18.03 11.34
C THR A 251 3.57 17.58 10.22
N ALA A 252 2.32 17.22 10.52
CA ALA A 252 1.34 16.85 9.48
C ALA A 252 1.24 17.95 8.39
N LEU A 253 1.20 19.22 8.78
CA LEU A 253 1.19 20.35 7.86
C LEU A 253 2.46 20.41 6.99
N GLY A 254 3.63 20.26 7.59
CA GLY A 254 4.89 20.27 6.86
C GLY A 254 5.05 19.06 5.94
N ALA A 255 4.57 17.89 6.38
CA ALA A 255 4.59 16.63 5.63
C ALA A 255 3.69 16.74 4.39
N GLN A 256 2.50 17.31 4.54
CA GLN A 256 1.60 17.59 3.43
C GLN A 256 2.21 18.57 2.42
N ALA A 257 2.85 19.64 2.90
CA ALA A 257 3.56 20.58 2.04
C ALA A 257 4.69 19.89 1.25
N ALA A 258 5.53 19.08 1.91
CA ALA A 258 6.61 18.35 1.27
C ALA A 258 6.10 17.34 0.22
N ALA A 259 5.06 16.55 0.55
CA ALA A 259 4.47 15.56 -0.36
C ALA A 259 3.81 16.17 -1.60
N SER A 260 3.37 17.44 -1.52
CA SER A 260 2.82 18.18 -2.66
C SER A 260 3.92 18.66 -3.62
N HIS A 261 5.16 18.76 -3.15
CA HIS A 261 6.29 19.35 -3.88
C HIS A 261 7.21 18.32 -4.53
N THR A 262 7.41 17.17 -3.91
CA THR A 262 8.10 16.02 -4.50
C THR A 262 7.21 14.81 -4.33
N ALA A 263 7.04 13.98 -5.37
CA ALA A 263 6.17 12.79 -5.34
C ALA A 263 6.70 11.66 -4.42
N ALA A 264 7.36 12.01 -3.32
CA ALA A 264 7.86 11.13 -2.27
C ALA A 264 6.82 10.99 -1.15
N LEU A 265 6.66 9.77 -0.63
CA LEU A 265 5.82 9.54 0.55
C LEU A 265 6.43 10.21 1.79
N ALA A 266 5.69 11.15 2.36
CA ALA A 266 6.02 11.69 3.68
C ALA A 266 5.68 10.63 4.75
N GLY A 267 6.70 9.93 5.23
CA GLY A 267 6.56 8.98 6.36
C GLY A 267 6.56 9.69 7.72
N ASP A 268 6.23 8.93 8.76
CA ASP A 268 6.17 9.41 10.15
C ASP A 268 7.53 9.96 10.63
N ASP A 269 7.51 11.19 11.15
CA ASP A 269 8.72 11.91 11.57
C ASP A 269 9.48 11.17 12.69
N ALA A 270 8.75 10.55 13.62
CA ALA A 270 9.37 9.78 14.71
C ALA A 270 10.11 8.54 14.19
N ILE A 271 9.62 7.92 13.11
CA ILE A 271 10.30 6.78 12.48
C ILE A 271 11.56 7.25 11.74
N TYR A 272 11.51 8.39 11.03
CA TYR A 272 12.72 8.96 10.43
C TYR A 272 13.77 9.33 11.48
N GLN A 273 13.36 9.90 12.62
CA GLN A 273 14.27 10.18 13.73
C GLN A 273 14.94 8.89 14.22
N ALA A 274 14.16 7.82 14.41
CA ALA A 274 14.69 6.52 14.79
C ALA A 274 15.67 5.95 13.76
N LEU A 275 15.34 6.01 12.46
CA LEU A 275 16.21 5.57 11.37
C LEU A 275 17.56 6.29 11.40
N LEU A 276 17.54 7.62 11.41
CA LEU A 276 18.76 8.43 11.36
C LEU A 276 19.66 8.15 12.56
N ARG A 277 19.10 8.16 13.78
CA ARG A 277 19.84 7.89 15.02
C ARG A 277 20.39 6.46 15.05
N GLN A 278 19.60 5.47 14.63
CA GLN A 278 20.00 4.06 14.59
C GLN A 278 21.20 3.84 13.67
N HIS A 279 21.26 4.54 12.52
CA HIS A 279 22.34 4.43 11.54
C HIS A 279 23.43 5.51 11.67
N GLY A 280 23.45 6.25 12.79
CA GLY A 280 24.54 7.16 13.14
C GLY A 280 24.56 8.49 12.38
N ALA A 281 23.42 8.92 11.85
CA ALA A 281 23.25 10.24 11.24
C ALA A 281 22.70 11.25 12.26
N TRP A 282 23.25 12.46 12.26
CA TRP A 282 22.74 13.57 13.08
C TRP A 282 21.63 14.29 12.33
N ARG A 283 20.50 14.55 13.00
CA ARG A 283 19.43 15.37 12.43
C ARG A 283 19.58 16.81 12.90
N ALA A 284 19.80 17.73 11.97
CA ALA A 284 19.76 19.16 12.23
C ALA A 284 18.31 19.68 12.18
N HIS A 285 17.96 20.55 13.12
CA HIS A 285 16.64 21.14 13.27
C HIS A 285 16.53 22.55 12.69
N SER A 286 17.65 23.15 12.32
CA SER A 286 17.73 24.45 11.64
C SER A 286 18.82 24.47 10.58
N MET A 287 18.72 25.41 9.63
CA MET A 287 19.78 25.63 8.64
C MET A 287 21.09 26.05 9.32
N GLU A 288 21.01 26.86 10.37
CA GLU A 288 22.20 27.29 11.10
C GLU A 288 22.94 26.11 11.72
N GLU A 289 22.24 25.24 12.42
CA GLU A 289 22.80 24.01 12.97
C GLU A 289 23.38 23.09 11.88
N PHE A 290 22.65 22.94 10.76
CA PHE A 290 23.09 22.13 9.62
C PHE A 290 24.46 22.55 9.09
N PHE A 291 24.69 23.86 8.94
CA PHE A 291 25.98 24.40 8.48
C PHE A 291 27.03 24.44 9.59
N ASP A 292 26.67 24.77 10.82
CA ASP A 292 27.62 24.89 11.93
C ASP A 292 28.27 23.55 12.26
N ILE A 293 27.49 22.46 12.28
CA ILE A 293 28.01 21.11 12.52
C ILE A 293 28.93 20.69 11.38
N ALA A 294 28.48 20.87 10.13
CA ALA A 294 29.29 20.49 8.97
C ALA A 294 30.61 21.28 8.90
N HIS A 295 30.55 22.58 9.19
CA HIS A 295 31.72 23.45 9.30
C HIS A 295 32.68 23.00 10.41
N GLY A 296 32.14 22.76 11.61
CA GLY A 296 32.92 22.28 12.75
C GLY A 296 33.69 21.00 12.43
N LEU A 297 33.00 20.02 11.84
CA LEU A 297 33.58 18.74 11.45
C LEU A 297 34.62 18.89 10.32
N ALA A 298 34.36 19.74 9.33
CA ALA A 298 35.26 19.94 8.19
C ALA A 298 36.58 20.65 8.59
N VAL A 299 36.51 21.58 9.54
CA VAL A 299 37.67 22.35 10.02
C VAL A 299 38.46 21.59 11.09
N ALA A 300 37.78 21.10 12.13
CA ALA A 300 38.46 20.62 13.34
C ALA A 300 38.48 19.08 13.48
N GLY A 301 37.62 18.37 12.73
CA GLY A 301 37.44 16.92 12.89
C GLY A 301 36.75 16.55 14.20
N LEU A 302 36.84 15.27 14.59
CA LEU A 302 36.29 14.78 15.86
C LEU A 302 37.34 14.87 16.99
N PRO A 303 36.93 15.28 18.21
CA PRO A 303 37.83 15.29 19.35
C PRO A 303 38.17 13.84 19.79
N PRO A 304 39.32 13.63 20.46
CA PRO A 304 39.78 12.29 20.87
C PRO A 304 38.89 11.63 21.93
N ASN A 305 38.17 12.45 22.71
CA ASN A 305 37.20 12.01 23.70
C ASN A 305 36.06 13.05 23.84
N THR A 306 35.02 12.70 24.59
CA THR A 306 33.78 13.48 24.73
C THR A 306 33.76 14.43 25.93
N ARG A 307 34.84 14.50 26.73
CA ARG A 307 34.92 15.42 27.87
C ARG A 307 35.14 16.85 27.39
N VAL A 308 34.33 17.76 27.90
CA VAL A 308 34.30 19.16 27.50
C VAL A 308 34.72 20.05 28.67
N GLY A 309 35.78 20.82 28.45
CA GLY A 309 36.18 21.90 29.34
C GLY A 309 35.47 23.19 28.97
N LEU A 310 34.75 23.79 29.91
CA LEU A 310 34.16 25.11 29.74
C LEU A 310 35.05 26.14 30.44
N LEU A 311 35.62 27.09 29.70
CA LEU A 311 36.48 28.16 30.21
C LEU A 311 35.85 29.51 29.88
N THR A 312 35.72 30.39 30.85
CA THR A 312 35.00 31.67 30.69
C THR A 312 35.70 32.81 31.43
N VAL A 313 35.46 34.04 30.95
CA VAL A 313 35.80 35.30 31.64
C VAL A 313 34.59 35.91 32.37
N SER A 314 33.44 35.24 32.31
CA SER A 314 32.16 35.67 32.88
C SER A 314 31.43 34.49 33.51
N GLY A 315 31.23 34.51 34.82
CA GLY A 315 30.48 33.49 35.55
C GLY A 315 29.02 33.34 35.09
N GLY A 316 28.37 34.43 34.66
CA GLY A 316 27.01 34.39 34.14
C GLY A 316 26.90 33.59 32.83
N VAL A 317 27.80 33.84 31.88
CA VAL A 317 27.87 33.04 30.64
C VAL A 317 28.39 31.62 30.92
N GLY A 318 29.27 31.46 31.91
CA GLY A 318 29.68 30.14 32.41
C GLY A 318 28.48 29.29 32.83
N ALA A 319 27.57 29.84 33.64
CA ALA A 319 26.35 29.15 34.05
C ALA A 319 25.48 28.77 32.84
N MET A 320 25.27 29.68 31.89
CA MET A 320 24.53 29.39 30.65
C MET A 320 25.16 28.25 29.85
N MET A 321 26.49 28.25 29.70
CA MET A 321 27.20 27.15 29.02
C MET A 321 27.03 25.82 29.75
N ALA A 322 26.99 25.82 31.08
CA ALA A 322 26.77 24.61 31.86
C ALA A 322 25.34 24.08 31.69
N ASP A 323 24.33 24.96 31.71
CA ASP A 323 22.93 24.60 31.48
C ASP A 323 22.74 24.01 30.08
N ASP A 324 23.22 24.69 29.04
CA ASP A 324 23.15 24.23 27.65
C ASP A 324 23.90 22.89 27.45
N ALA A 325 25.07 22.73 28.08
CA ALA A 325 25.84 21.49 27.99
C ALA A 325 25.15 20.32 28.70
N ALA A 326 24.50 20.58 29.85
CA ALA A 326 23.73 19.59 30.59
C ALA A 326 22.49 19.16 29.80
N GLU A 327 21.74 20.10 29.22
CA GLU A 327 20.59 19.80 28.35
C GLU A 327 21.00 18.99 27.11
N ALA A 328 22.17 19.30 26.55
CA ALA A 328 22.75 18.56 25.43
C ALA A 328 23.36 17.20 25.80
N GLY A 329 23.42 16.86 27.10
CA GLY A 329 23.99 15.60 27.60
C GLY A 329 25.51 15.49 27.43
N LEU A 330 26.23 16.61 27.43
CA LEU A 330 27.70 16.63 27.33
C LEU A 330 28.36 16.27 28.66
N ASP A 331 29.54 15.64 28.57
CA ASP A 331 30.37 15.34 29.74
C ASP A 331 31.17 16.58 30.17
N VAL A 332 30.59 17.33 31.11
CA VAL A 332 31.19 18.51 31.75
C VAL A 332 31.58 18.23 33.20
N ALA A 333 32.10 17.03 33.47
CA ALA A 333 32.51 16.61 34.80
C ALA A 333 33.46 17.62 35.50
N GLU A 334 33.42 17.62 36.83
CA GLU A 334 34.25 18.49 37.66
C GLU A 334 35.75 18.22 37.45
N LEU A 335 36.56 19.29 37.42
CA LEU A 335 38.02 19.18 37.30
C LEU A 335 38.63 18.40 38.49
N PRO A 336 39.66 17.58 38.27
CA PRO A 336 40.42 16.95 39.35
C PRO A 336 40.96 17.98 40.35
N ALA A 337 40.97 17.65 41.64
CA ALA A 337 41.39 18.58 42.71
C ALA A 337 42.79 19.18 42.49
N ALA A 338 43.73 18.41 41.91
CA ALA A 338 45.06 18.89 41.57
C ALA A 338 45.03 20.00 40.50
N ALA A 339 44.25 19.80 39.43
CA ALA A 339 44.06 20.81 38.37
C ALA A 339 43.39 22.07 38.92
N GLN A 340 42.40 21.92 39.80
CA GLN A 340 41.76 23.06 40.48
C GLN A 340 42.77 23.86 41.32
N ALA A 341 43.64 23.19 42.07
CA ALA A 341 44.69 23.84 42.86
C ALA A 341 45.73 24.54 41.97
N GLY A 342 46.13 23.92 40.86
CA GLY A 342 47.08 24.47 39.90
C GLY A 342 46.58 25.74 39.21
N ILE A 343 45.28 25.83 38.90
CA ILE A 343 44.65 27.05 38.36
C ILE A 343 44.60 28.13 39.45
N ARG A 344 44.13 27.79 40.66
CA ARG A 344 43.96 28.74 41.77
C ARG A 344 45.27 29.37 42.23
N ALA A 345 46.38 28.65 42.13
CA ALA A 345 47.71 29.16 42.48
C ALA A 345 48.15 30.35 41.63
N ARG A 346 47.69 30.44 40.37
CA ARG A 346 48.01 31.54 39.44
C ARG A 346 46.86 32.52 39.22
N VAL A 347 45.62 32.07 39.44
CA VAL A 347 44.41 32.89 39.34
C VAL A 347 43.62 32.78 40.66
N PRO A 348 43.99 33.51 41.73
CA PRO A 348 43.41 33.32 43.06
C PRO A 348 41.89 33.54 43.14
N LEU A 349 41.36 34.42 42.29
CA LEU A 349 39.93 34.75 42.23
C LEU A 349 39.13 33.82 41.30
N ALA A 350 39.75 32.84 40.66
CA ALA A 350 39.05 31.96 39.72
C ALA A 350 38.05 31.02 40.42
N ALA A 351 36.89 30.82 39.78
CA ALA A 351 36.10 29.62 40.03
C ALA A 351 36.75 28.47 39.26
N THR A 352 37.23 27.44 39.96
CA THR A 352 38.07 26.39 39.37
C THR A 352 37.34 25.08 39.10
N ARG A 353 36.01 25.03 39.30
CA ARG A 353 35.19 23.89 38.85
C ARG A 353 35.01 23.96 37.33
N ASN A 354 34.34 22.99 36.72
CA ASN A 354 33.90 23.10 35.33
C ASN A 354 32.47 23.66 35.35
N PRO A 355 32.19 24.86 34.81
CA PRO A 355 33.06 25.79 34.07
C PRO A 355 34.10 26.53 34.92
N VAL A 356 35.30 26.70 34.37
CA VAL A 356 36.39 27.50 34.97
C VAL A 356 36.17 28.97 34.62
N ASP A 357 35.94 29.82 35.62
CA ASP A 357 35.84 31.28 35.46
C ASP A 357 37.15 31.94 35.90
N VAL A 358 37.93 32.45 34.95
CA VAL A 358 39.20 33.15 35.20
C VAL A 358 39.02 34.66 35.40
N THR A 359 37.78 35.16 35.38
CA THR A 359 37.40 36.56 35.56
C THR A 359 37.99 37.51 34.51
N GLY A 360 37.71 38.80 34.62
CA GLY A 360 38.22 39.82 33.69
C GLY A 360 39.73 40.09 33.77
N GLN A 361 40.44 39.57 34.79
CA GLN A 361 41.89 39.80 34.99
C GLN A 361 42.73 39.37 33.78
N VAL A 362 42.25 38.38 33.01
CA VAL A 362 42.92 37.92 31.79
C VAL A 362 43.05 38.99 30.69
N THR A 363 42.30 40.09 30.80
CA THR A 363 42.43 41.26 29.90
C THR A 363 43.78 41.95 30.09
N ALA A 364 44.28 42.01 31.33
CA ALA A 364 45.59 42.57 31.64
C ALA A 364 46.71 41.53 31.52
N GLU A 365 46.41 40.26 31.81
CA GLU A 365 47.39 39.16 31.83
C GLU A 365 46.90 37.94 31.02
N PRO A 366 47.01 37.95 29.68
CA PRO A 366 46.52 36.85 28.85
C PRO A 366 47.15 35.47 29.12
N ALA A 367 48.36 35.44 29.71
CA ALA A 367 49.04 34.21 30.10
C ALA A 367 48.25 33.39 31.15
N LEU A 368 47.36 34.03 31.92
CA LEU A 368 46.49 33.35 32.88
C LEU A 368 45.42 32.49 32.19
N LEU A 369 44.86 32.97 31.08
CA LEU A 369 43.91 32.24 30.25
C LEU A 369 44.59 31.01 29.61
N GLU A 370 45.80 31.20 29.08
CA GLU A 370 46.59 30.11 28.52
C GLU A 370 46.90 29.04 29.58
N HIS A 371 47.33 29.45 30.77
CA HIS A 371 47.60 28.54 31.89
C HIS A 371 46.37 27.68 32.23
N ALA A 372 45.20 28.28 32.38
CA ALA A 372 43.96 27.56 32.65
C ALA A 372 43.59 26.57 31.52
N ALA A 373 43.64 27.02 30.26
CA ALA A 373 43.35 26.16 29.11
C ALA A 373 44.31 24.96 29.02
N ARG A 374 45.61 25.16 29.26
CA ARG A 374 46.62 24.09 29.29
C ARG A 374 46.35 23.07 30.38
N THR A 375 46.02 23.53 31.60
CA THR A 375 45.68 22.64 32.71
C THR A 375 44.43 21.80 32.39
N MET A 376 43.39 22.40 31.80
CA MET A 376 42.19 21.67 31.38
C MET A 376 42.49 20.60 30.31
N LEU A 377 43.33 20.91 29.33
CA LEU A 377 43.69 20.00 28.24
C LEU A 377 44.65 18.87 28.70
N ALA A 378 45.63 19.19 29.54
CA ALA A 378 46.69 18.27 29.95
C ALA A 378 46.30 17.43 31.18
N GLU A 379 45.92 18.08 32.28
CA GLU A 379 45.76 17.41 33.58
C GLU A 379 44.38 16.79 33.75
N ALA A 380 43.35 17.39 33.15
CA ALA A 380 41.98 16.87 33.17
C ALA A 380 41.61 16.06 31.91
N ASP A 381 42.53 15.99 30.92
CA ASP A 381 42.40 15.22 29.68
C ASP A 381 41.09 15.49 28.90
N HIS A 382 40.65 16.75 28.90
CA HIS A 382 39.50 17.18 28.09
C HIS A 382 39.81 17.03 26.60
N GLY A 383 38.91 16.41 25.84
CA GLY A 383 39.02 16.28 24.39
C GLY A 383 38.78 17.61 23.66
N SER A 384 37.97 18.47 24.28
CA SER A 384 37.59 19.78 23.76
C SER A 384 37.60 20.84 24.85
N VAL A 385 37.95 22.09 24.51
CA VAL A 385 37.76 23.24 25.40
C VAL A 385 37.02 24.35 24.65
N LEU A 386 35.91 24.80 25.23
CA LEU A 386 35.13 25.97 24.79
C LEU A 386 35.52 27.16 25.66
N ILE A 387 36.08 28.20 25.03
CA ILE A 387 36.62 29.39 25.68
C ILE A 387 35.74 30.59 25.35
N PHE A 388 34.96 31.08 26.31
CA PHE A 388 34.20 32.31 26.18
C PHE A 388 35.05 33.53 26.58
N LEU A 389 35.22 34.46 25.64
CA LEU A 389 36.08 35.64 25.80
C LEU A 389 35.32 36.97 25.73
N ALA A 390 33.98 36.97 25.71
CA ALA A 390 33.18 38.19 25.55
C ALA A 390 33.71 39.05 24.36
N ALA A 391 33.95 40.34 24.59
CA ALA A 391 34.45 41.30 23.60
C ALA A 391 35.98 41.30 23.41
N PHE A 392 36.71 40.27 23.85
CA PHE A 392 38.17 40.19 23.67
C PHE A 392 38.57 40.29 22.18
N GLY A 393 37.74 39.86 21.24
CA GLY A 393 37.98 40.06 19.79
C GLY A 393 37.83 41.49 19.27
N ALA A 394 37.58 42.51 20.11
CA ALA A 394 37.24 43.86 19.64
C ALA A 394 38.43 44.77 19.28
N THR A 395 39.69 44.39 19.61
CA THR A 395 40.87 45.22 19.34
C THR A 395 41.99 44.45 18.64
N PRO A 396 42.83 45.08 17.79
CA PRO A 396 43.94 44.39 17.10
C PRO A 396 44.91 43.64 18.03
N ALA A 397 45.23 44.23 19.19
CA ALA A 397 46.13 43.60 20.16
C ALA A 397 45.54 42.29 20.71
N MET A 398 44.25 42.31 21.09
CA MET A 398 43.60 41.14 21.65
C MET A 398 43.29 40.07 20.60
N LEU A 399 43.01 40.46 19.35
CA LEU A 399 42.93 39.56 18.20
C LEU A 399 44.24 38.79 17.99
N ALA A 400 45.38 39.48 18.08
CA ALA A 400 46.71 38.87 17.98
C ALA A 400 47.00 37.90 19.14
N VAL A 401 46.62 38.27 20.37
CA VAL A 401 46.72 37.39 21.55
C VAL A 401 45.88 36.12 21.36
N GLN A 402 44.64 36.25 20.89
CA GLN A 402 43.78 35.10 20.63
C GLN A 402 44.37 34.17 19.56
N GLN A 403 44.90 34.71 18.46
CA GLN A 403 45.57 33.92 17.42
C GLN A 403 46.83 33.23 17.96
N GLN A 404 47.62 33.92 18.80
CA GLN A 404 48.79 33.33 19.45
C GLN A 404 48.40 32.17 20.35
N LEU A 405 47.38 32.37 21.20
CA LEU A 405 46.84 31.32 22.08
C LEU A 405 46.34 30.11 21.27
N ALA A 406 45.58 30.34 20.20
CA ALA A 406 45.10 29.28 19.32
C ALA A 406 46.27 28.49 18.70
N ARG A 407 47.31 29.19 18.22
CA ARG A 407 48.53 28.57 17.67
C ARG A 407 49.27 27.72 18.69
N ASP A 408 49.51 28.28 19.88
CA ASP A 408 50.30 27.62 20.92
C ASP A 408 49.58 26.40 21.47
N LEU A 409 48.28 26.51 21.79
CA LEU A 409 47.50 25.37 22.24
C LEU A 409 47.38 24.29 21.17
N ARG A 410 47.23 24.66 19.88
CA ARG A 410 47.16 23.68 18.80
C ARG A 410 48.48 22.96 18.58
N ARG A 411 49.61 23.68 18.66
CA ARG A 411 50.96 23.10 18.57
C ARG A 411 51.19 22.07 19.68
N ASP A 412 50.81 22.42 20.91
CA ASP A 412 51.17 21.63 22.09
C ASP A 412 50.16 20.50 22.36
N PHE A 413 48.91 20.66 21.90
CA PHE A 413 47.85 19.66 22.02
C PHE A 413 47.24 19.31 20.65
N PRO A 414 48.04 18.70 19.75
CA PRO A 414 47.55 18.30 18.44
C PRO A 414 46.41 17.29 18.62
N GLY A 415 45.30 17.52 17.91
CA GLY A 415 44.10 16.68 17.98
C GLY A 415 43.04 17.15 18.98
N ARG A 416 43.35 18.05 19.92
CA ARG A 416 42.31 18.64 20.80
C ARG A 416 41.48 19.67 20.06
N LEU A 417 40.18 19.71 20.34
CA LEU A 417 39.26 20.69 19.76
C LEU A 417 39.26 21.97 20.60
N LEU A 418 39.59 23.08 19.97
CA LEU A 418 39.58 24.40 20.60
C LEU A 418 38.47 25.23 19.95
N ILE A 419 37.56 25.73 20.78
CA ILE A 419 36.47 26.58 20.33
C ILE A 419 36.55 27.91 21.07
N PHE A 420 36.56 29.00 20.32
CA PHE A 420 36.50 30.34 20.88
C PHE A 420 35.10 30.93 20.68
N SER A 421 34.44 31.26 21.78
CA SER A 421 33.21 32.05 21.74
C SER A 421 33.55 33.53 21.91
N THR A 422 33.57 34.27 20.80
CA THR A 422 33.89 35.70 20.76
C THR A 422 33.29 36.39 19.54
N LEU A 423 33.17 37.72 19.61
CA LEU A 423 32.80 38.55 18.47
C LEU A 423 34.02 38.72 17.54
N ALA A 424 34.18 37.79 16.60
CA ALA A 424 35.25 37.81 15.60
C ALA A 424 34.73 38.27 14.24
N ASP A 425 35.49 39.13 13.55
CA ASP A 425 35.24 39.44 12.15
C ASP A 425 35.62 38.25 11.22
N PRO A 426 35.23 38.27 9.93
CA PRO A 426 35.55 37.17 9.02
C PRO A 426 37.04 36.91 8.77
N ALA A 427 37.92 37.91 8.99
CA ALA A 427 39.36 37.73 8.84
C ALA A 427 39.94 36.99 10.06
N GLN A 428 39.54 37.40 11.26
CA GLN A 428 39.92 36.71 12.50
C GLN A 428 39.42 35.28 12.53
N ARG A 429 38.15 35.05 12.17
CA ARG A 429 37.58 33.70 12.10
C ARG A 429 38.43 32.78 11.20
N ARG A 430 38.77 33.24 9.99
CA ARG A 430 39.63 32.47 9.06
C ARG A 430 41.03 32.23 9.62
N ALA A 431 41.61 33.18 10.36
CA ALA A 431 42.91 33.00 10.99
C ALA A 431 42.88 31.91 12.08
N LEU A 432 41.82 31.85 12.90
CA LEU A 432 41.62 30.79 13.88
C LEU A 432 41.39 29.43 13.20
N GLU A 433 40.57 29.40 12.16
CA GLU A 433 40.25 28.19 11.39
C GLU A 433 41.45 27.63 10.63
N ALA A 434 42.39 28.48 10.21
CA ALA A 434 43.67 28.04 9.62
C ALA A 434 44.53 27.24 10.60
N HIS A 435 44.28 27.36 11.92
CA HIS A 435 44.89 26.52 12.96
C HIS A 435 44.01 25.31 13.34
N GLY A 436 42.85 25.12 12.70
CA GLY A 436 41.89 24.08 13.04
C GLY A 436 41.06 24.38 14.30
N CYS A 437 41.03 25.65 14.74
CA CYS A 437 40.18 26.10 15.85
C CYS A 437 38.84 26.63 15.32
N LEU A 438 37.77 26.47 16.10
CA LEU A 438 36.45 27.00 15.74
C LEU A 438 36.19 28.34 16.42
N SER A 439 35.36 29.18 15.80
CA SER A 439 34.94 30.46 16.34
C SER A 439 33.43 30.64 16.21
N PHE A 440 32.75 30.94 17.31
CA PHE A 440 31.33 31.25 17.36
C PHE A 440 31.09 32.55 18.11
N ALA A 441 30.06 33.31 17.74
CA ALA A 441 29.67 34.49 18.53
C ALA A 441 28.89 34.09 19.79
N ASP A 442 28.04 33.07 19.66
CA ASP A 442 27.18 32.53 20.70
C ASP A 442 27.70 31.15 21.17
N PRO A 443 27.98 30.96 22.47
CA PRO A 443 28.47 29.68 22.99
C PRO A 443 27.43 28.55 22.92
N ALA A 444 26.12 28.84 22.91
CA ALA A 444 25.08 27.82 22.80
C ALA A 444 25.18 27.06 21.46
N ARG A 445 25.54 27.76 20.38
CA ARG A 445 25.80 27.16 19.06
C ARG A 445 27.02 26.25 19.08
N ALA A 446 28.10 26.67 19.76
CA ALA A 446 29.29 25.85 19.94
C ALA A 446 28.97 24.55 20.71
N ILE A 447 28.12 24.64 21.73
CA ILE A 447 27.65 23.48 22.51
C ILE A 447 26.86 22.51 21.63
N ARG A 448 25.98 22.99 20.75
CA ARG A 448 25.28 22.12 19.78
C ARG A 448 26.24 21.39 18.83
N VAL A 449 27.29 22.06 18.37
CA VAL A 449 28.34 21.43 17.55
C VAL A 449 29.10 20.37 18.35
N LEU A 450 29.45 20.65 19.62
CA LEU A 450 30.08 19.68 20.52
C LEU A 450 29.17 18.46 20.76
N ALA A 451 27.86 18.66 20.92
CA ALA A 451 26.90 17.57 21.10
C ALA A 451 26.84 16.65 19.88
N ALA A 452 26.81 17.23 18.68
CA ALA A 452 26.86 16.46 17.43
C ALA A 452 28.19 15.70 17.28
N MET A 453 29.32 16.33 17.60
CA MET A 453 30.63 15.67 17.57
C MET A 453 30.73 14.53 18.59
N ALA A 454 30.20 14.71 19.81
CA ALA A 454 30.14 13.67 20.83
C ALA A 454 29.28 12.49 20.37
N PHE A 455 28.14 12.76 19.73
CA PHE A 455 27.30 11.74 19.10
C PHE A 455 28.08 10.95 18.05
N PHE A 456 28.74 11.61 17.09
CA PHE A 456 29.51 10.90 16.06
C PHE A 456 30.65 10.08 16.66
N SER A 457 31.38 10.61 17.65
CA SER A 457 32.43 9.88 18.37
C SER A 457 31.88 8.61 19.04
N ALA A 458 30.69 8.67 19.65
CA ALA A 458 30.03 7.49 20.23
C ALA A 458 29.62 6.48 19.14
N GLN A 459 29.07 6.96 18.01
CA GLN A 459 28.64 6.10 16.90
C GLN A 459 29.82 5.38 16.22
N LEU A 460 31.01 6.00 16.16
CA LEU A 460 32.20 5.36 15.59
C LEU A 460 32.79 4.26 16.48
N ARG A 461 32.64 4.38 17.80
CA ARG A 461 33.06 3.34 18.76
C ARG A 461 32.12 2.14 18.79
N ARG A 462 30.90 2.28 18.25
CA ARG A 462 29.93 1.19 18.18
C ARG A 462 30.42 0.13 17.19
N PRO A 463 30.47 -1.16 17.59
CA PRO A 463 30.79 -2.26 16.68
C PRO A 463 29.95 -2.18 15.40
N ALA A 464 30.55 -2.51 14.26
CA ALA A 464 29.80 -2.69 13.02
C ALA A 464 28.96 -3.96 13.12
N THR A 465 27.77 -3.84 13.70
CA THR A 465 26.71 -4.84 13.54
C THR A 465 25.95 -4.48 12.28
N LEU A 466 26.37 -5.02 11.15
CA LEU A 466 25.42 -5.18 10.04
C LEU A 466 24.38 -6.17 10.56
N PRO A 467 23.10 -5.79 10.72
CA PRO A 467 22.07 -6.77 11.04
C PRO A 467 22.13 -7.85 9.95
N ASP A 468 22.18 -9.12 10.37
CA ASP A 468 22.10 -10.24 9.42
C ASP A 468 20.85 -10.01 8.57
N ALA A 469 21.07 -9.85 7.27
CA ALA A 469 20.01 -9.52 6.31
C ALA A 469 19.00 -10.66 6.11
N ASN A 470 19.18 -11.78 6.83
CA ASN A 470 18.32 -12.94 6.75
C ASN A 470 17.56 -13.09 8.07
N PRO A 471 16.22 -13.04 8.07
CA PRO A 471 15.49 -13.61 9.18
C PRO A 471 15.92 -15.07 9.30
N SER A 472 16.49 -15.45 10.44
CA SER A 472 16.81 -16.85 10.74
C SER A 472 15.55 -17.73 10.84
N ARG A 473 14.36 -17.11 10.80
CA ARG A 473 13.06 -17.76 10.83
C ARG A 473 12.45 -17.91 9.43
N PRO A 474 11.80 -19.05 9.14
CA PRO A 474 11.04 -19.22 7.91
C PRO A 474 9.91 -18.18 7.82
N PRO A 475 9.45 -17.82 6.60
CA PRO A 475 8.33 -16.92 6.42
C PRO A 475 7.08 -17.43 7.16
N LEU A 476 6.43 -16.53 7.91
CA LEU A 476 5.20 -16.79 8.62
C LEU A 476 4.00 -16.48 7.71
N ALA A 477 3.21 -17.51 7.41
CA ALA A 477 2.00 -17.35 6.63
C ALA A 477 0.82 -16.87 7.51
N LEU A 478 0.58 -15.57 7.58
CA LEU A 478 -0.61 -15.02 8.22
C LEU A 478 -1.86 -15.20 7.35
N ARG A 479 -3.01 -15.49 7.98
CA ARG A 479 -4.37 -15.40 7.40
C ARG A 479 -4.66 -13.93 7.10
N ARG A 480 -5.33 -13.66 5.97
CA ARG A 480 -5.75 -12.30 5.62
C ARG A 480 -6.97 -11.85 6.45
N GLY A 481 -7.04 -10.56 6.73
CA GLY A 481 -8.07 -9.93 7.57
C GLY A 481 -7.63 -9.77 9.03
N ALA A 482 -8.58 -9.33 9.87
CA ALA A 482 -8.37 -9.18 11.30
C ALA A 482 -8.38 -10.54 12.01
N TYR A 483 -7.48 -10.69 12.99
CA TYR A 483 -7.50 -11.79 13.95
C TYR A 483 -8.35 -11.39 15.15
N ASN A 484 -9.13 -12.33 15.69
CA ASN A 484 -9.69 -12.13 17.02
C ASN A 484 -8.58 -12.29 18.07
N GLU A 485 -8.80 -11.77 19.28
CA GLU A 485 -7.80 -11.73 20.36
C GLU A 485 -7.22 -13.11 20.70
N ALA A 486 -8.06 -14.15 20.75
CA ALA A 486 -7.61 -15.49 21.09
C ALA A 486 -6.65 -16.07 20.04
N ASP A 487 -6.99 -15.93 18.76
CA ASP A 487 -6.12 -16.36 17.65
C ASP A 487 -4.81 -15.58 17.64
N ALA A 488 -4.86 -14.26 17.91
CA ALA A 488 -3.68 -13.41 17.94
C ALA A 488 -2.72 -13.79 19.08
N LEU A 489 -3.22 -13.91 20.32
CA LEU A 489 -2.41 -14.26 21.50
C LEU A 489 -1.80 -15.66 21.38
N GLU A 490 -2.56 -16.62 20.86
CA GLU A 490 -2.08 -18.00 20.61
C GLU A 490 -0.93 -18.01 19.59
N LEU A 491 -1.12 -17.31 18.47
CA LEU A 491 -0.09 -17.19 17.42
C LEU A 491 1.19 -16.51 17.94
N LEU A 492 1.07 -15.45 18.74
CA LEU A 492 2.21 -14.75 19.35
C LEU A 492 3.00 -15.69 20.29
N ARG A 493 2.30 -16.50 21.09
CA ARG A 493 2.90 -17.49 21.98
C ARG A 493 3.68 -18.57 21.22
N GLU A 494 3.12 -19.09 20.13
CA GLU A 494 3.80 -20.06 19.25
C GLU A 494 5.12 -19.51 18.69
N HIS A 495 5.22 -18.18 18.55
CA HIS A 495 6.40 -17.49 18.03
C HIS A 495 7.32 -16.91 19.13
N GLY A 496 7.11 -17.32 20.39
CA GLY A 496 7.98 -16.99 21.51
C GLY A 496 7.73 -15.64 22.17
N ILE A 497 6.63 -14.97 21.84
CA ILE A 497 6.21 -13.73 22.52
C ILE A 497 5.30 -14.14 23.69
N PRO A 498 5.68 -13.84 24.94
CA PRO A 498 4.87 -14.20 26.10
C PRO A 498 3.48 -13.54 26.06
N ALA A 499 2.43 -14.34 26.17
CA ALA A 499 1.04 -13.89 26.19
C ALA A 499 0.24 -14.69 27.23
N VAL A 500 -0.77 -14.05 27.82
CA VAL A 500 -1.66 -14.67 28.79
C VAL A 500 -2.40 -15.85 28.15
N ARG A 501 -2.56 -16.94 28.90
CA ARG A 501 -3.34 -18.09 28.42
C ARG A 501 -4.83 -17.74 28.49
N VAL A 502 -5.50 -17.83 27.35
CA VAL A 502 -6.94 -17.55 27.20
C VAL A 502 -7.73 -18.81 26.87
N LEU A 503 -8.99 -18.87 27.31
CA LEU A 503 -9.96 -19.90 26.95
C LEU A 503 -11.17 -19.27 26.28
N ARG A 504 -11.69 -19.90 25.22
CA ARG A 504 -12.81 -19.38 24.42
C ARG A 504 -14.14 -19.94 24.95
N ALA A 505 -15.06 -19.08 25.34
CA ALA A 505 -16.39 -19.45 25.79
C ALA A 505 -17.45 -18.99 24.78
N THR A 506 -18.25 -19.93 24.26
CA THR A 506 -19.35 -19.67 23.32
C THR A 506 -20.73 -19.73 23.99
N SER A 507 -20.75 -19.95 25.30
CA SER A 507 -21.96 -19.99 26.11
C SER A 507 -21.66 -19.63 27.56
N ARG A 508 -22.70 -19.20 28.30
CA ARG A 508 -22.65 -18.95 29.74
C ARG A 508 -22.03 -20.11 30.52
N ASP A 509 -22.47 -21.35 30.25
CA ASP A 509 -21.96 -22.53 30.95
C ASP A 509 -20.48 -22.81 30.63
N SER A 510 -20.06 -22.60 29.38
CA SER A 510 -18.65 -22.73 29.03
C SER A 510 -17.78 -21.65 29.70
N ALA A 511 -18.28 -20.42 29.82
CA ALA A 511 -17.59 -19.34 30.52
C ALA A 511 -17.38 -19.66 32.01
N ILE A 512 -18.41 -20.18 32.68
CA ILE A 512 -18.33 -20.62 34.08
C ILE A 512 -17.30 -21.73 34.24
N ARG A 513 -17.37 -22.78 33.40
CA ARG A 513 -16.42 -23.90 33.46
C ARG A 513 -14.97 -23.43 33.24
N HIS A 514 -14.74 -22.57 32.26
CA HIS A 514 -13.41 -22.03 31.97
C HIS A 514 -12.89 -21.14 33.10
N ALA A 515 -13.74 -20.30 33.70
CA ALA A 515 -13.37 -19.48 34.85
C ALA A 515 -12.99 -20.34 36.07
N CYS A 516 -13.76 -21.38 36.38
CA CYS A 516 -13.43 -22.33 37.45
C CYS A 516 -12.12 -23.09 37.17
N ALA A 517 -11.87 -23.47 35.91
CA ALA A 517 -10.66 -24.20 35.53
C ALA A 517 -9.39 -23.35 35.59
N LEU A 518 -9.48 -22.05 35.27
CA LEU A 518 -8.35 -21.11 35.38
C LEU A 518 -8.09 -20.66 36.82
N GLY A 519 -9.11 -20.71 37.68
CA GLY A 519 -9.07 -20.19 39.05
C GLY A 519 -9.33 -18.67 39.08
N PHE A 520 -9.93 -18.21 40.17
CA PHE A 520 -10.31 -16.80 40.35
C PHE A 520 -9.18 -15.98 41.01
N PRO A 521 -9.06 -14.67 40.71
CA PRO A 521 -9.93 -13.88 39.82
C PRO A 521 -9.60 -14.02 38.34
N VAL A 522 -10.62 -13.91 37.48
CA VAL A 522 -10.50 -13.90 36.01
C VAL A 522 -10.97 -12.58 35.40
N ALA A 523 -10.53 -12.31 34.18
CA ALA A 523 -11.06 -11.28 33.30
C ALA A 523 -11.83 -11.95 32.14
N MET A 524 -12.93 -11.34 31.72
CA MET A 524 -13.72 -11.77 30.58
C MET A 524 -13.86 -10.64 29.56
N LYS A 525 -13.63 -10.93 28.28
CA LYS A 525 -13.66 -9.95 27.19
C LYS A 525 -14.41 -10.49 25.98
N VAL A 526 -15.13 -9.65 25.24
CA VAL A 526 -15.75 -10.03 23.98
C VAL A 526 -14.69 -10.56 23.00
N LEU A 527 -14.98 -11.69 22.34
CA LEU A 527 -14.14 -12.27 21.32
C LEU A 527 -14.77 -12.00 19.95
N SER A 528 -14.20 -11.04 19.22
CA SER A 528 -14.59 -10.69 17.85
C SER A 528 -13.40 -10.09 17.12
N ALA A 529 -13.26 -10.38 15.82
CA ALA A 529 -12.31 -9.70 14.94
C ALA A 529 -12.81 -8.31 14.49
N ASP A 530 -14.12 -8.07 14.61
CA ASP A 530 -14.77 -6.84 14.15
C ASP A 530 -14.86 -5.78 15.25
N ILE A 531 -14.70 -6.18 16.53
CA ILE A 531 -14.73 -5.30 17.71
C ILE A 531 -13.33 -5.18 18.29
N VAL A 532 -12.56 -4.21 17.79
CA VAL A 532 -11.18 -3.95 18.23
C VAL A 532 -11.15 -3.19 19.58
N HIS A 533 -11.99 -2.15 19.75
CA HIS A 533 -12.06 -1.31 20.96
C HIS A 533 -13.09 -1.82 21.98
N LYS A 534 -12.76 -2.91 22.65
CA LYS A 534 -13.69 -3.69 23.51
C LYS A 534 -14.17 -2.96 24.76
N SER A 535 -13.33 -2.12 25.36
CA SER A 535 -13.66 -1.42 26.61
C SER A 535 -14.78 -0.38 26.38
N GLU A 536 -14.74 0.32 25.25
CA GLU A 536 -15.73 1.34 24.87
C GLU A 536 -17.08 0.72 24.54
N SER A 537 -17.10 -0.50 24.01
CA SER A 537 -18.32 -1.26 23.73
C SER A 537 -18.91 -1.98 24.95
N GLY A 538 -18.40 -1.72 26.16
CA GLY A 538 -18.79 -2.46 27.37
C GLY A 538 -18.44 -3.95 27.35
N GLY A 539 -17.56 -4.37 26.44
CA GLY A 539 -17.20 -5.75 26.16
C GLY A 539 -16.15 -6.34 27.10
N VAL A 540 -15.77 -5.66 28.18
CA VAL A 540 -14.73 -6.09 29.14
C VAL A 540 -15.28 -6.07 30.57
N VAL A 541 -15.13 -7.19 31.28
CA VAL A 541 -15.45 -7.32 32.71
C VAL A 541 -14.24 -7.90 33.44
N LEU A 542 -13.69 -7.13 34.39
CA LEU A 542 -12.50 -7.48 35.16
C LEU A 542 -12.86 -7.95 36.58
N ASP A 543 -11.87 -8.55 37.26
CA ASP A 543 -11.95 -8.96 38.68
C ASP A 543 -13.15 -9.84 39.03
N ILE A 544 -13.46 -10.80 38.17
CA ILE A 544 -14.53 -11.79 38.39
C ILE A 544 -14.04 -12.82 39.38
N ARG A 545 -14.75 -13.01 40.50
CA ARG A 545 -14.30 -13.80 41.67
C ARG A 545 -15.14 -15.05 41.97
N SER A 546 -16.22 -15.29 41.21
CA SER A 546 -17.05 -16.48 41.40
C SER A 546 -17.69 -16.98 40.10
N ALA A 547 -18.20 -18.22 40.14
CA ALA A 547 -18.93 -18.84 39.03
C ALA A 547 -20.18 -18.03 38.65
N GLU A 548 -20.92 -17.51 39.62
CA GLU A 548 -22.10 -16.69 39.41
C GLU A 548 -21.73 -15.38 38.69
N GLN A 549 -20.64 -14.73 39.12
CA GLN A 549 -20.15 -13.52 38.48
C GLN A 549 -19.68 -13.77 37.04
N ALA A 550 -19.04 -14.91 36.77
CA ALA A 550 -18.62 -15.28 35.42
C ALA A 550 -19.82 -15.49 34.48
N GLY A 551 -20.87 -16.16 34.95
CA GLY A 551 -22.11 -16.33 34.20
C GLY A 551 -22.80 -14.99 33.90
N ALA A 552 -22.87 -14.09 34.88
CA ALA A 552 -23.45 -12.75 34.69
C ALA A 552 -22.60 -11.86 33.77
N ALA A 553 -21.27 -11.99 33.82
CA ALA A 553 -20.36 -11.27 32.95
C ALA A 553 -20.53 -11.70 31.48
N TYR A 554 -20.70 -13.00 31.21
CA TYR A 554 -20.95 -13.51 29.86
C TYR A 554 -22.17 -12.84 29.22
N GLU A 555 -23.31 -12.88 29.90
CA GLU A 555 -24.57 -12.30 29.39
C GLU A 555 -24.43 -10.79 29.15
N ARG A 556 -23.79 -10.08 30.07
CA ARG A 556 -23.55 -8.63 29.94
C ARG A 556 -22.69 -8.30 28.73
N ILE A 557 -21.60 -9.04 28.52
CA ILE A 557 -20.66 -8.81 27.40
C ILE A 557 -21.36 -9.09 26.08
N MET A 558 -22.12 -10.20 25.97
CA MET A 558 -22.84 -10.54 24.74
C MET A 558 -23.92 -9.51 24.41
N ALA A 559 -24.67 -9.04 25.41
CA ALA A 559 -25.67 -7.98 25.22
C ALA A 559 -25.03 -6.66 24.79
N ALA A 560 -23.95 -6.23 25.45
CA ALA A 560 -23.25 -4.99 25.13
C ALA A 560 -22.62 -5.03 23.72
N ALA A 561 -22.05 -6.17 23.33
CA ALA A 561 -21.49 -6.34 21.99
C ALA A 561 -22.58 -6.31 20.89
N ALA A 562 -23.74 -6.92 21.13
CA ALA A 562 -24.85 -6.90 20.19
C ALA A 562 -25.47 -5.50 20.02
N ASP A 563 -25.52 -4.70 21.09
CA ASP A 563 -26.02 -3.32 21.06
C ASP A 563 -25.02 -2.38 20.38
N ALA A 564 -23.74 -2.46 20.74
CA ALA A 564 -22.70 -1.58 20.23
C ALA A 564 -22.32 -1.86 18.75
N ALA A 565 -22.38 -3.12 18.31
CA ALA A 565 -22.01 -3.51 16.95
C ALA A 565 -22.92 -4.63 16.39
N PRO A 566 -24.14 -4.30 15.95
CA PRO A 566 -25.13 -5.30 15.51
C PRO A 566 -24.70 -6.14 14.30
N GLN A 567 -23.76 -5.63 13.50
CA GLN A 567 -23.24 -6.29 12.30
C GLN A 567 -21.93 -7.05 12.58
N ALA A 568 -21.36 -6.93 13.78
CA ALA A 568 -20.10 -7.60 14.12
C ALA A 568 -20.33 -9.10 14.32
N ARG A 569 -19.42 -9.91 13.78
CA ARG A 569 -19.37 -11.33 14.06
C ARG A 569 -18.76 -11.55 15.45
N ILE A 570 -19.57 -12.04 16.37
CA ILE A 570 -19.15 -12.36 17.73
C ILE A 570 -18.84 -13.86 17.82
N ASP A 571 -17.58 -14.20 18.05
CA ASP A 571 -17.12 -15.60 18.21
C ASP A 571 -17.31 -16.10 19.66
N GLY A 572 -17.66 -15.21 20.60
CA GLY A 572 -17.97 -15.53 22.00
C GLY A 572 -17.30 -14.57 22.99
N VAL A 573 -16.78 -15.12 24.10
CA VAL A 573 -16.07 -14.39 25.16
C VAL A 573 -14.75 -15.11 25.48
N VAL A 574 -13.67 -14.36 25.58
CA VAL A 574 -12.38 -14.83 26.12
C VAL A 574 -12.42 -14.78 27.63
N VAL A 575 -11.99 -15.88 28.28
CA VAL A 575 -11.74 -15.95 29.73
C VAL A 575 -10.24 -16.08 29.96
N ALA A 576 -9.68 -15.19 30.79
CA ALA A 576 -8.24 -15.13 31.07
C ALA A 576 -7.99 -14.95 32.59
N PRO A 577 -6.90 -15.51 33.15
CA PRO A 577 -6.51 -15.21 34.53
C PRO A 577 -6.17 -13.73 34.68
N MET A 578 -6.50 -13.14 35.84
CA MET A 578 -6.17 -11.75 36.12
C MET A 578 -4.71 -11.64 36.59
N VAL A 579 -3.87 -10.98 35.78
CA VAL A 579 -2.49 -10.66 36.15
C VAL A 579 -2.49 -9.41 37.03
N ARG A 580 -1.83 -9.47 38.20
CA ARG A 580 -1.76 -8.37 39.17
C ARG A 580 -0.32 -7.98 39.42
N GLY A 581 -0.08 -6.68 39.59
CA GLY A 581 1.26 -6.13 39.77
C GLY A 581 2.05 -6.05 38.46
N GLY A 582 3.21 -5.40 38.51
CA GLY A 582 4.03 -5.12 37.35
C GLY A 582 3.80 -3.74 36.74
N VAL A 583 4.62 -3.41 35.74
CA VAL A 583 4.58 -2.15 35.00
C VAL A 583 3.94 -2.41 33.64
N GLU A 584 2.87 -1.69 33.31
CA GLU A 584 2.24 -1.78 31.99
C GLU A 584 3.08 -1.05 30.94
N CYS A 585 3.32 -1.73 29.83
CA CYS A 585 3.94 -1.21 28.62
C CYS A 585 3.02 -1.47 27.42
N ILE A 586 3.30 -0.78 26.32
CA ILE A 586 2.76 -1.11 25.00
C ILE A 586 3.91 -1.56 24.10
N LEU A 587 3.74 -2.70 23.44
CA LEU A 587 4.65 -3.15 22.39
C LEU A 587 3.88 -3.23 21.09
N GLY A 588 4.46 -2.77 20.00
CA GLY A 588 3.83 -2.89 18.69
C GLY A 588 4.85 -3.08 17.59
N ALA A 589 4.41 -3.65 16.48
CA ALA A 589 5.15 -3.61 15.23
C ALA A 589 4.20 -3.31 14.08
N ARG A 590 4.61 -2.44 13.18
CA ARG A 590 3.85 -2.12 11.97
C ARG A 590 4.75 -2.04 10.77
N ARG A 591 4.19 -2.24 9.59
CA ARG A 591 4.96 -2.11 8.34
C ARG A 591 4.72 -0.75 7.72
N ASP A 592 5.73 0.11 7.78
CA ASP A 592 5.77 1.36 7.02
C ASP A 592 6.03 1.04 5.52
N PRO A 593 5.28 1.64 4.58
CA PRO A 593 5.46 1.38 3.15
C PRO A 593 6.86 1.71 2.60
N ALA A 594 7.52 2.73 3.15
CA ALA A 594 8.84 3.18 2.69
C ALA A 594 9.98 2.66 3.58
N LEU A 595 9.77 2.65 4.90
CA LEU A 595 10.82 2.37 5.88
C LEU A 595 10.90 0.91 6.32
N GLY A 596 9.91 0.10 5.97
CA GLY A 596 9.87 -1.32 6.33
C GLY A 596 9.24 -1.57 7.70
N VAL A 597 9.68 -2.62 8.39
CA VAL A 597 9.10 -3.00 9.69
C VAL A 597 9.63 -2.09 10.79
N VAL A 598 8.71 -1.48 11.54
CA VAL A 598 8.98 -0.58 12.65
C VAL A 598 8.47 -1.22 13.93
N VAL A 599 9.31 -1.30 14.94
CA VAL A 599 8.97 -1.77 16.29
C VAL A 599 8.81 -0.57 17.21
N MET A 600 7.77 -0.60 18.03
CA MET A 600 7.38 0.42 18.99
C MET A 600 7.41 -0.15 20.40
N LEU A 601 7.94 0.64 21.34
CA LEU A 601 7.79 0.47 22.77
C LEU A 601 7.21 1.77 23.35
N GLY A 602 6.30 1.68 24.31
CA GLY A 602 5.85 2.82 25.09
C GLY A 602 5.47 2.44 26.51
N ALA A 603 5.25 3.44 27.35
CA ALA A 603 4.48 3.25 28.59
C ALA A 603 3.10 2.67 28.22
N GLY A 604 2.49 1.83 29.07
CA GLY A 604 1.18 1.22 28.85
C GLY A 604 0.06 1.86 29.69
N GLY A 605 -1.18 1.40 29.50
CA GLY A 605 -2.35 1.81 30.28
C GLY A 605 -3.09 3.04 29.74
N VAL A 606 -3.88 3.73 30.56
CA VAL A 606 -4.65 4.92 30.12
C VAL A 606 -3.79 6.18 29.93
N ASN A 607 -2.54 6.17 30.39
CA ASN A 607 -1.67 7.36 30.39
C ASN A 607 -0.81 7.52 29.12
N VAL A 608 -0.85 6.55 28.20
CA VAL A 608 0.00 6.53 26.99
C VAL A 608 -0.28 7.72 26.07
N GLU A 609 -1.56 7.97 25.78
CA GLU A 609 -1.98 9.09 24.93
C GLU A 609 -1.64 10.45 25.56
N LEU A 610 -1.67 10.53 26.89
CA LEU A 610 -1.41 11.75 27.65
C LEU A 610 0.09 12.09 27.69
N LEU A 611 0.96 11.10 27.93
CA LEU A 611 2.40 11.32 28.12
C LEU A 611 3.19 11.33 26.80
N ARG A 612 2.64 10.72 25.75
CA ARG A 612 3.31 10.52 24.44
C ARG A 612 4.72 9.94 24.61
N ASP A 613 4.87 8.99 25.53
CA ASP A 613 6.14 8.35 25.89
C ASP A 613 6.31 7.07 25.07
N THR A 614 6.78 7.23 23.83
CA THR A 614 6.97 6.15 22.86
C THR A 614 8.33 6.24 22.20
N VAL A 615 8.91 5.08 21.91
CA VAL A 615 10.22 4.91 21.29
C VAL A 615 10.08 3.94 20.12
N PHE A 616 10.71 4.27 19.00
CA PHE A 616 10.68 3.47 17.77
C PHE A 616 12.07 2.97 17.40
N ARG A 617 12.12 1.80 16.76
CA ARG A 617 13.31 1.26 16.07
C ARG A 617 12.90 0.54 14.78
N LEU A 618 13.80 0.50 13.81
CA LEU A 618 13.62 -0.32 12.61
C LEU A 618 14.08 -1.74 12.88
N ALA A 619 13.30 -2.71 12.40
CA ALA A 619 13.66 -4.12 12.48
C ALA A 619 14.80 -4.48 11.51
N PRO A 620 15.64 -5.48 11.84
CA PRO A 620 15.62 -6.25 13.09
C PRO A 620 16.15 -5.44 14.28
N VAL A 621 15.54 -5.64 15.44
CA VAL A 621 15.98 -5.08 16.72
C VAL A 621 16.77 -6.15 17.48
N ASP A 622 18.01 -5.82 17.88
CA ASP A 622 18.85 -6.64 18.73
C ASP A 622 18.61 -6.38 20.23
N ARG A 623 19.15 -7.23 21.12
CA ARG A 623 18.97 -7.10 22.58
C ARG A 623 19.52 -5.78 23.13
N ARG A 624 20.61 -5.25 22.58
CA ARG A 624 21.20 -3.98 23.02
C ARG A 624 20.28 -2.82 22.63
N GLN A 625 19.77 -2.81 21.41
CA GLN A 625 18.79 -1.82 20.93
C GLN A 625 17.50 -1.89 21.75
N ALA A 626 17.03 -3.08 22.12
CA ALA A 626 15.87 -3.24 22.99
C ALA A 626 16.11 -2.60 24.38
N ARG A 627 17.29 -2.81 25.00
CA ARG A 627 17.65 -2.14 26.25
C ARG A 627 17.74 -0.61 26.10
N GLU A 628 18.29 -0.13 24.99
CA GLU A 628 18.31 1.31 24.66
C GLU A 628 16.89 1.87 24.52
N MET A 629 15.97 1.15 23.87
CA MET A 629 14.57 1.55 23.78
C MET A 629 13.92 1.69 25.16
N ILE A 630 14.20 0.75 26.06
CA ILE A 630 13.66 0.75 27.43
C ILE A 630 14.19 1.95 28.22
N ALA A 631 15.50 2.21 28.14
CA ALA A 631 16.14 3.33 28.84
C ALA A 631 15.73 4.71 28.30
N GLU A 632 15.27 4.80 27.04
CA GLU A 632 14.81 6.04 26.41
C GLU A 632 13.39 6.46 26.85
N LEU A 633 12.63 5.59 27.52
CA LEU A 633 11.32 5.95 28.06
C LEU A 633 11.47 6.98 29.19
N LYS A 634 10.67 8.04 29.17
CA LYS A 634 10.57 9.00 30.29
C LYS A 634 10.12 8.30 31.57
N THR A 635 9.34 7.22 31.45
CA THR A 635 8.89 6.39 32.56
C THR A 635 9.83 5.25 32.92
N ALA A 636 11.06 5.18 32.37
CA ALA A 636 12.01 4.09 32.63
C ALA A 636 12.29 3.87 34.12
N ALA A 637 12.22 4.93 34.94
CA ALA A 637 12.37 4.83 36.40
C ALA A 637 11.35 3.90 37.07
N LEU A 638 10.14 3.73 36.50
CA LEU A 638 9.14 2.78 37.01
C LEU A 638 9.61 1.33 36.89
N LEU A 639 10.40 1.02 35.86
CA LEU A 639 10.95 -0.33 35.64
C LEU A 639 12.12 -0.64 36.60
N HIS A 640 12.69 0.38 37.25
CA HIS A 640 13.85 0.26 38.15
C HIS A 640 13.51 0.42 39.64
N GLY A 641 12.23 0.35 40.03
CA GLY A 641 11.81 0.33 41.44
C GLY A 641 11.49 1.71 42.03
N PHE A 642 10.73 2.54 41.32
CA PHE A 642 10.31 3.86 41.78
C PHE A 642 9.52 3.80 43.12
N ARG A 643 9.84 4.70 44.06
CA ARG A 643 9.20 4.83 45.39
C ARG A 643 9.12 3.51 46.20
N GLY A 644 10.15 2.67 46.10
CA GLY A 644 10.24 1.43 46.89
C GLY A 644 9.41 0.26 46.32
N GLY A 645 8.88 0.39 45.10
CA GLY A 645 8.34 -0.74 44.35
C GLY A 645 9.45 -1.72 43.92
N PRO A 646 9.14 -3.00 43.68
CA PRO A 646 10.11 -3.96 43.19
C PRO A 646 10.59 -3.58 41.77
N PRO A 647 11.87 -3.84 41.41
CA PRO A 647 12.34 -3.68 40.04
C PRO A 647 11.62 -4.66 39.10
N ALA A 648 11.31 -4.21 37.88
CA ALA A 648 10.64 -5.01 36.85
C ALA A 648 11.65 -5.90 36.07
N ASP A 649 11.16 -6.95 35.43
CA ASP A 649 11.94 -7.84 34.58
C ASP A 649 12.26 -7.21 33.21
N VAL A 650 13.22 -6.29 33.21
CA VAL A 650 13.69 -5.55 32.03
C VAL A 650 14.25 -6.49 30.95
N GLU A 651 14.82 -7.63 31.33
CA GLU A 651 15.38 -8.59 30.37
C GLU A 651 14.28 -9.36 29.64
N ALA A 652 13.20 -9.73 30.33
CA ALA A 652 12.02 -10.31 29.70
C ALA A 652 11.35 -9.33 28.72
N LEU A 653 11.29 -8.04 29.07
CA LEU A 653 10.81 -6.99 28.16
C LEU A 653 11.72 -6.88 26.92
N ALA A 654 13.04 -6.82 27.12
CA ALA A 654 14.01 -6.71 26.02
C ALA A 654 13.93 -7.90 25.05
N GLU A 655 13.82 -9.13 25.58
CA GLU A 655 13.65 -10.33 24.74
C GLU A 655 12.32 -10.30 23.98
N SER A 656 11.24 -9.83 24.61
CA SER A 656 9.93 -9.73 23.95
C SER A 656 9.93 -8.73 22.78
N ILE A 657 10.66 -7.62 22.91
CA ILE A 657 10.87 -6.65 21.81
C ILE A 657 11.61 -7.30 20.64
N VAL A 658 12.66 -8.08 20.93
CA VAL A 658 13.44 -8.82 19.90
C VAL A 658 12.54 -9.85 19.20
N GLN A 659 11.77 -10.64 19.95
CA GLN A 659 10.86 -11.64 19.38
C GLN A 659 9.76 -11.00 18.54
N LEU A 660 9.20 -9.87 18.98
CA LEU A 660 8.22 -9.10 18.20
C LEU A 660 8.82 -8.58 16.89
N SER A 661 10.06 -8.08 16.93
CA SER A 661 10.79 -7.66 15.74
C SER A 661 10.96 -8.80 14.73
N GLN A 662 11.35 -9.98 15.20
CA GLN A 662 11.52 -11.17 14.35
C GLN A 662 10.19 -11.72 13.83
N PHE A 663 9.15 -11.71 14.66
CA PHE A 663 7.79 -12.08 14.25
C PHE A 663 7.31 -11.19 13.09
N ALA A 664 7.48 -9.88 13.23
CA ALA A 664 7.04 -8.91 12.22
C ALA A 664 7.83 -9.03 10.91
N LEU A 665 9.14 -9.33 10.97
CA LEU A 665 9.94 -9.63 9.79
C LEU A 665 9.49 -10.94 9.11
N ALA A 666 9.24 -12.00 9.88
CA ALA A 666 8.81 -13.29 9.34
C ALA A 666 7.42 -13.19 8.68
N ALA A 667 6.51 -12.37 9.22
CA ALA A 667 5.19 -12.12 8.65
C ALA A 667 5.23 -11.38 7.30
N GLY A 668 6.34 -10.73 6.97
CA GLY A 668 6.60 -10.14 5.66
C GLY A 668 5.62 -9.04 5.28
N ASP A 669 5.14 -9.08 4.03
CA ASP A 669 4.21 -8.09 3.47
C ASP A 669 2.77 -8.26 3.93
N ARG A 670 2.44 -9.38 4.59
CA ARG A 670 1.10 -9.65 5.10
C ARG A 670 0.80 -8.89 6.38
N LEU A 671 1.81 -8.55 7.19
CA LEU A 671 1.58 -7.77 8.40
C LEU A 671 1.24 -6.32 8.06
N GLU A 672 0.11 -5.84 8.57
CA GLU A 672 -0.18 -4.41 8.61
C GLU A 672 0.33 -3.84 9.93
N SER A 673 -0.20 -4.35 11.04
CA SER A 673 0.19 -4.00 12.39
C SER A 673 -0.07 -5.14 13.37
N VAL A 674 0.71 -5.16 14.44
CA VAL A 674 0.48 -5.92 15.65
C VAL A 674 0.71 -5.01 16.84
N GLU A 675 -0.21 -5.02 17.79
CA GLU A 675 -0.13 -4.23 19.02
C GLU A 675 -0.47 -5.11 20.22
N LEU A 676 0.36 -5.03 21.26
CA LEU A 676 0.24 -5.73 22.53
C LEU A 676 -0.03 -4.68 23.61
N ASN A 677 -1.30 -4.53 24.00
CA ASN A 677 -1.74 -3.45 24.87
C ASN A 677 -2.90 -3.87 25.79
N PRO A 678 -2.67 -4.12 27.09
CA PRO A 678 -1.41 -3.93 27.80
C PRO A 678 -0.44 -5.12 27.65
N PHE A 679 0.85 -4.82 27.69
CA PHE A 679 1.95 -5.77 27.90
C PHE A 679 2.56 -5.52 29.28
N VAL A 680 2.38 -6.47 30.21
CA VAL A 680 2.76 -6.28 31.62
C VAL A 680 4.14 -6.87 31.88
N VAL A 681 5.01 -6.08 32.50
CA VAL A 681 6.34 -6.51 32.96
C VAL A 681 6.29 -6.74 34.47
N LEU A 682 6.44 -8.00 34.88
CA LEU A 682 6.35 -8.43 36.29
C LEU A 682 7.64 -8.12 37.06
N PRO A 683 7.68 -8.30 38.39
CA PRO A 683 8.92 -8.18 39.15
C PRO A 683 10.06 -9.02 38.57
N ALA A 684 11.30 -8.57 38.77
CA ALA A 684 12.48 -9.19 38.22
C ALA A 684 12.52 -10.72 38.49
N GLY A 685 12.64 -11.51 37.42
CA GLY A 685 12.65 -12.98 37.47
C GLY A 685 11.28 -13.63 37.28
N GLU A 686 10.19 -12.87 37.26
CA GLU A 686 8.82 -13.36 37.03
C GLU A 686 8.37 -13.19 35.57
N GLY A 687 9.16 -12.52 34.72
CA GLY A 687 8.92 -12.38 33.29
C GLY A 687 8.00 -11.23 32.89
N ALA A 688 7.36 -11.36 31.73
CA ALA A 688 6.42 -10.40 31.17
C ALA A 688 5.37 -11.12 30.32
N CYS A 689 4.21 -10.50 30.06
CA CYS A 689 3.22 -11.07 29.13
C CYS A 689 2.25 -10.05 28.53
N ALA A 690 1.82 -10.30 27.29
CA ALA A 690 0.71 -9.61 26.66
C ALA A 690 -0.62 -10.05 27.27
N LEU A 691 -1.45 -9.10 27.69
CA LEU A 691 -2.81 -9.36 28.20
C LEU A 691 -3.90 -9.12 27.14
N ASP A 692 -3.56 -8.44 26.06
CA ASP A 692 -4.40 -8.23 24.89
C ASP A 692 -3.50 -8.10 23.65
N ALA A 693 -4.06 -8.41 22.49
CA ALA A 693 -3.38 -8.26 21.22
C ALA A 693 -4.36 -7.91 20.09
N VAL A 694 -3.95 -6.94 19.26
CA VAL A 694 -4.60 -6.61 17.99
C VAL A 694 -3.61 -6.97 16.87
N LEU A 695 -4.02 -7.85 15.96
CA LEU A 695 -3.21 -8.26 14.81
C LEU A 695 -4.01 -8.04 13.53
N LEU A 696 -3.53 -7.09 12.72
CA LEU A 696 -4.11 -6.71 11.43
C LEU A 696 -3.17 -7.15 10.30
N THR A 697 -3.77 -7.67 9.24
CA THR A 697 -3.04 -8.09 8.05
C THR A 697 -3.52 -7.33 6.83
N ARG A 698 -2.57 -7.03 5.93
CA ARG A 698 -2.87 -6.26 4.72
C ARG A 698 -3.81 -7.07 3.81
N PRO A 699 -4.76 -6.39 3.15
CA PRO A 699 -5.47 -6.98 2.03
C PRO A 699 -4.48 -7.44 0.95
N ALA A 700 -4.91 -8.37 0.10
CA ALA A 700 -4.07 -8.82 -1.00
C ALA A 700 -3.66 -7.62 -1.88
N PRO A 701 -2.38 -7.49 -2.26
CA PRO A 701 -2.05 -6.56 -3.33
C PRO A 701 -2.87 -6.95 -4.57
N PRO A 702 -3.34 -5.98 -5.36
CA PRO A 702 -4.05 -6.28 -6.60
C PRO A 702 -3.19 -7.19 -7.46
N ALA A 703 -3.81 -8.18 -8.11
CA ALA A 703 -3.14 -9.13 -8.96
C ALA A 703 -2.40 -8.42 -10.09
N ALA A 704 -1.34 -9.05 -10.60
CA ALA A 704 -0.66 -8.54 -11.77
C ALA A 704 -1.67 -8.40 -12.93
N PRO A 705 -1.67 -7.29 -13.69
CA PRO A 705 -2.68 -7.02 -14.71
C PRO A 705 -2.94 -8.19 -15.67
N ALA A 706 -1.88 -8.89 -16.09
CA ALA A 706 -1.98 -10.04 -16.97
C ALA A 706 -2.73 -11.24 -16.37
N ALA A 707 -2.57 -11.49 -15.07
CA ALA A 707 -3.25 -12.61 -14.40
C ALA A 707 -4.75 -12.33 -14.24
N ARG A 708 -5.10 -11.08 -13.92
CA ARG A 708 -6.49 -10.63 -13.86
C ARG A 708 -7.17 -10.75 -15.23
N GLU A 709 -6.51 -10.26 -16.30
CA GLU A 709 -7.02 -10.37 -17.67
C GLU A 709 -7.23 -11.81 -18.11
N PHE A 710 -6.28 -12.71 -17.79
CA PHE A 710 -6.42 -14.14 -18.08
C PHE A 710 -7.68 -14.72 -17.44
N VAL A 711 -7.88 -14.50 -16.13
CA VAL A 711 -9.06 -15.00 -15.40
C VAL A 711 -10.34 -14.43 -15.99
N MET A 712 -10.41 -13.12 -16.22
CA MET A 712 -11.57 -12.48 -16.85
C MET A 712 -11.91 -13.09 -18.22
N ALA A 713 -10.90 -13.34 -19.06
CA ALA A 713 -11.09 -13.93 -20.39
C ALA A 713 -11.59 -15.39 -20.35
N THR A 714 -11.13 -16.17 -19.37
CA THR A 714 -11.39 -17.63 -19.31
C THR A 714 -12.51 -18.03 -18.37
N LEU A 715 -12.96 -17.13 -17.48
CA LEU A 715 -14.04 -17.38 -16.53
C LEU A 715 -15.35 -17.87 -17.19
N PRO A 716 -15.80 -17.34 -18.34
CA PRO A 716 -17.01 -17.84 -19.00
C PRO A 716 -17.00 -19.34 -19.30
N LEU A 717 -15.86 -19.85 -19.78
CA LEU A 717 -15.72 -21.25 -20.11
C LEU A 717 -15.74 -22.15 -18.86
N PHE A 718 -15.11 -21.68 -17.78
CA PHE A 718 -15.14 -22.38 -16.49
C PHE A 718 -16.54 -22.40 -15.86
N GLU A 719 -17.25 -21.28 -15.85
CA GLU A 719 -18.62 -21.22 -15.34
C GLU A 719 -19.59 -22.05 -16.19
N MET A 720 -19.36 -22.18 -17.51
CA MET A 720 -20.14 -23.11 -18.35
C MET A 720 -19.89 -24.58 -17.99
N ALA A 721 -18.66 -24.96 -17.65
CA ALA A 721 -18.37 -26.30 -17.14
C ALA A 721 -19.09 -26.57 -15.80
N ARG A 722 -19.07 -25.58 -14.90
CA ARG A 722 -19.80 -25.63 -13.63
C ARG A 722 -21.31 -25.75 -13.86
N MET A 723 -21.85 -24.98 -14.80
CA MET A 723 -23.26 -25.02 -15.16
C MET A 723 -23.65 -26.41 -15.69
N ARG A 724 -22.84 -26.99 -16.58
CA ARG A 724 -23.03 -28.35 -17.09
C ARG A 724 -23.05 -29.39 -15.97
N ALA A 725 -22.15 -29.28 -15.01
CA ALA A 725 -22.12 -30.18 -13.84
C ALA A 725 -23.38 -30.05 -12.96
N SER A 726 -23.91 -28.82 -12.83
CA SER A 726 -25.05 -28.47 -11.98
C SER A 726 -26.40 -28.95 -12.54
N ASN A 727 -26.67 -28.67 -13.82
CA ASN A 727 -28.00 -28.77 -14.42
C ASN A 727 -28.18 -29.92 -15.45
N THR A 728 -27.14 -30.71 -15.71
CA THR A 728 -27.26 -31.92 -16.55
C THR A 728 -27.75 -33.10 -15.72
N ALA A 729 -28.61 -33.94 -16.29
CA ALA A 729 -29.19 -35.09 -15.57
C ALA A 729 -28.13 -36.12 -15.17
N ARG A 730 -28.15 -36.53 -13.89
CA ARG A 730 -27.37 -37.67 -13.37
C ARG A 730 -27.99 -39.02 -13.73
N ARG A 731 -29.32 -39.05 -13.85
CA ARG A 731 -30.12 -40.26 -14.07
C ARG A 731 -31.12 -40.02 -15.20
N HIS A 732 -31.18 -40.96 -16.14
CA HIS A 732 -32.23 -41.05 -17.15
C HIS A 732 -33.35 -41.95 -16.60
N PRO A 733 -34.64 -41.68 -16.89
CA PRO A 733 -35.76 -42.52 -16.45
C PRO A 733 -35.57 -44.00 -16.82
N ASP A 734 -35.26 -44.28 -18.10
CA ASP A 734 -35.09 -45.65 -18.61
C ASP A 734 -33.65 -46.19 -18.52
N ALA A 735 -32.63 -45.37 -18.78
CA ALA A 735 -31.23 -45.82 -18.84
C ALA A 735 -30.47 -45.77 -17.50
N GLY A 736 -31.11 -45.32 -16.41
CA GLY A 736 -30.47 -45.27 -15.09
C GLY A 736 -29.39 -44.18 -14.95
N PHE A 737 -28.43 -44.37 -14.04
CA PHE A 737 -27.36 -43.39 -13.79
C PHE A 737 -26.34 -43.35 -14.93
N ALA A 738 -25.83 -42.16 -15.25
CA ALA A 738 -24.82 -42.00 -16.32
C ALA A 738 -23.45 -42.59 -15.96
N GLY A 739 -23.17 -42.79 -14.67
CA GLY A 739 -21.96 -43.43 -14.16
C GLY A 739 -22.25 -44.34 -12.98
N ASP A 740 -21.19 -44.86 -12.38
CA ASP A 740 -21.26 -45.99 -11.44
C ASP A 740 -21.87 -45.63 -10.06
N SER A 741 -22.10 -44.35 -9.77
CA SER A 741 -22.71 -43.90 -8.53
C SER A 741 -23.40 -42.53 -8.66
N PRO A 742 -24.29 -42.16 -7.71
CA PRO A 742 -24.86 -40.81 -7.65
C PRO A 742 -23.82 -39.69 -7.53
N ALA A 743 -22.62 -40.01 -7.00
CA ALA A 743 -21.51 -39.07 -6.84
C ALA A 743 -20.63 -38.94 -8.09
N SER A 744 -20.79 -39.82 -9.09
CA SER A 744 -20.04 -39.77 -10.35
C SER A 744 -20.12 -38.40 -11.02
N ARG A 745 -19.10 -38.02 -11.79
CA ARG A 745 -19.10 -36.81 -12.63
C ARG A 745 -19.75 -37.04 -14.00
N MET A 746 -20.10 -38.28 -14.34
CA MET A 746 -20.77 -38.60 -15.60
C MET A 746 -22.21 -38.06 -15.60
N ARG A 747 -22.64 -37.51 -16.73
CA ARG A 747 -23.99 -36.97 -16.95
C ARG A 747 -24.55 -37.40 -18.30
N TRP A 748 -25.87 -37.47 -18.39
CA TRP A 748 -26.60 -37.75 -19.63
C TRP A 748 -26.91 -36.45 -20.38
N VAL A 749 -26.38 -36.33 -21.60
CA VAL A 749 -26.60 -35.19 -22.52
C VAL A 749 -27.48 -35.63 -23.71
N ASN A 750 -27.83 -34.68 -24.58
CA ASN A 750 -28.73 -34.87 -25.73
C ASN A 750 -30.14 -35.30 -25.34
N GLN A 751 -30.65 -34.74 -24.25
CA GLN A 751 -32.04 -34.88 -23.79
C GLN A 751 -32.47 -33.60 -23.08
N PHE A 752 -33.80 -33.39 -22.99
CA PHE A 752 -34.34 -32.32 -22.17
C PHE A 752 -34.56 -32.74 -20.72
N THR A 753 -34.30 -31.80 -19.82
CA THR A 753 -34.76 -31.81 -18.43
C THR A 753 -35.70 -30.63 -18.22
N HIS A 754 -36.83 -30.88 -17.56
CA HIS A 754 -37.90 -29.89 -17.41
C HIS A 754 -38.12 -29.53 -15.94
N THR A 755 -38.17 -28.23 -15.64
CA THR A 755 -38.70 -27.78 -14.36
C THR A 755 -40.22 -27.83 -14.43
N ARG A 756 -40.85 -28.46 -13.44
CA ARG A 756 -42.32 -28.65 -13.38
C ARG A 756 -43.04 -27.65 -12.48
N ARG A 757 -42.31 -26.76 -11.83
CA ARG A 757 -42.84 -25.67 -11.00
C ARG A 757 -42.03 -24.40 -11.21
N LEU A 758 -42.63 -23.25 -10.90
CA LEU A 758 -41.91 -21.99 -10.82
C LEU A 758 -40.82 -22.07 -9.73
N ARG A 759 -39.70 -21.37 -9.97
CA ARG A 759 -38.53 -21.40 -9.09
C ARG A 759 -38.79 -20.68 -7.78
N SER A 760 -38.21 -21.18 -6.70
CA SER A 760 -38.33 -20.64 -5.35
C SER A 760 -36.95 -20.54 -4.69
N PRO A 761 -36.81 -19.94 -3.50
CA PRO A 761 -35.53 -19.80 -2.79
C PRO A 761 -34.81 -21.12 -2.49
N GLU A 762 -35.50 -22.25 -2.53
CA GLU A 762 -34.93 -23.59 -2.40
C GLU A 762 -34.14 -24.03 -3.64
N ASP A 763 -34.40 -23.43 -4.81
CA ASP A 763 -33.72 -23.74 -6.07
C ASP A 763 -32.40 -22.97 -6.17
N LYS A 764 -31.28 -23.64 -5.89
CA LYS A 764 -29.94 -23.02 -5.82
C LYS A 764 -29.02 -23.37 -7.00
N GLU A 765 -29.54 -24.07 -8.02
CA GLU A 765 -28.70 -24.55 -9.12
C GLU A 765 -28.28 -23.46 -10.12
N VAL A 766 -29.07 -22.37 -10.23
CA VAL A 766 -28.87 -21.28 -11.19
C VAL A 766 -29.13 -19.95 -10.48
N VAL A 767 -28.23 -18.99 -10.69
CA VAL A 767 -28.36 -17.61 -10.17
C VAL A 767 -29.34 -16.79 -11.01
N THR A 768 -30.04 -15.84 -10.40
CA THR A 768 -31.07 -14.99 -11.01
C THR A 768 -32.17 -15.73 -11.80
N PRO A 769 -32.77 -16.82 -11.27
CA PRO A 769 -33.78 -17.57 -11.99
C PRO A 769 -35.04 -16.74 -12.26
N ASN A 770 -35.66 -16.99 -13.41
CA ASN A 770 -36.96 -16.40 -13.75
C ASN A 770 -38.05 -17.08 -12.88
N ASN A 771 -38.98 -16.28 -12.33
CA ASN A 771 -40.11 -16.77 -11.53
C ASN A 771 -41.45 -16.69 -12.30
N ASP A 772 -41.40 -16.56 -13.63
CA ASP A 772 -42.57 -16.38 -14.53
C ASP A 772 -42.61 -17.40 -15.69
N THR A 773 -41.60 -18.27 -15.82
CA THR A 773 -41.50 -19.27 -16.88
C THR A 773 -41.05 -20.61 -16.33
N LEU A 774 -41.53 -21.72 -16.92
CA LEU A 774 -40.92 -23.02 -16.74
C LEU A 774 -39.73 -23.19 -17.69
N PHE A 775 -38.65 -23.79 -17.18
CA PHE A 775 -37.45 -24.09 -17.93
C PHE A 775 -37.50 -25.47 -18.59
N SER A 776 -37.03 -25.52 -19.84
CA SER A 776 -36.73 -26.76 -20.57
C SER A 776 -35.26 -26.72 -20.97
N ASN A 777 -34.43 -27.51 -20.30
CA ASN A 777 -32.98 -27.41 -20.34
C ASN A 777 -32.38 -28.61 -21.08
N ALA A 778 -31.42 -28.39 -21.97
CA ALA A 778 -30.65 -29.48 -22.58
C ALA A 778 -29.19 -29.08 -22.79
N TRP A 779 -28.27 -30.02 -22.64
CA TRP A 779 -26.91 -29.89 -23.14
C TRP A 779 -26.77 -30.77 -24.36
N LEU A 780 -26.31 -30.17 -25.46
CA LEU A 780 -26.03 -30.88 -26.70
C LEU A 780 -24.54 -31.19 -26.75
N ASP A 781 -24.23 -32.41 -27.17
CA ASP A 781 -22.92 -32.88 -27.58
C ASP A 781 -22.99 -33.20 -29.08
N LEU A 782 -22.45 -32.29 -29.88
CA LEU A 782 -22.46 -32.35 -31.34
C LEU A 782 -21.21 -33.03 -31.91
N SER A 783 -20.27 -33.47 -31.05
CA SER A 783 -19.05 -34.16 -31.48
C SER A 783 -19.33 -35.50 -32.18
N GLY A 784 -20.49 -36.11 -31.89
CA GLY A 784 -21.00 -37.30 -32.54
C GLY A 784 -21.80 -37.06 -33.83
N GLY A 785 -21.90 -35.81 -34.30
CA GLY A 785 -22.67 -35.42 -35.49
C GLY A 785 -23.91 -34.57 -35.17
N PRO A 786 -24.69 -34.20 -36.21
CA PRO A 786 -25.85 -33.34 -36.07
C PRO A 786 -26.98 -33.99 -35.27
N LEU A 787 -27.82 -33.16 -34.64
CA LEU A 787 -28.98 -33.53 -33.86
C LEU A 787 -30.25 -32.87 -34.42
N VAL A 788 -31.39 -33.52 -34.23
CA VAL A 788 -32.71 -32.99 -34.54
C VAL A 788 -33.48 -32.76 -33.26
N ILE A 789 -34.01 -31.55 -33.09
CA ILE A 789 -34.89 -31.18 -31.97
C ILE A 789 -36.32 -31.11 -32.48
N ASP A 790 -37.19 -31.98 -31.97
CA ASP A 790 -38.63 -31.94 -32.24
C ASP A 790 -39.31 -30.98 -31.27
N ILE A 791 -40.05 -30.01 -31.81
CA ILE A 791 -40.78 -29.00 -31.05
C ILE A 791 -42.29 -29.16 -31.31
N PRO A 792 -43.11 -29.29 -30.25
CA PRO A 792 -44.55 -29.39 -30.43
C PRO A 792 -45.16 -28.07 -30.92
N GLU A 793 -46.43 -28.11 -31.30
CA GLU A 793 -47.17 -26.88 -31.58
C GLU A 793 -47.35 -26.06 -30.30
N MET A 794 -46.83 -24.83 -30.30
CA MET A 794 -46.79 -23.92 -29.14
C MET A 794 -47.88 -22.82 -29.21
N GLY A 795 -48.47 -22.62 -30.39
CA GLY A 795 -49.52 -21.63 -30.61
C GLY A 795 -49.04 -20.20 -30.35
N ARG A 796 -49.86 -19.39 -29.65
CA ARG A 796 -49.56 -17.97 -29.34
C ARG A 796 -48.79 -17.77 -28.03
N ARG A 797 -48.57 -18.84 -27.24
CA ARG A 797 -47.87 -18.74 -25.95
C ARG A 797 -46.44 -18.27 -26.17
N TYR A 798 -45.91 -17.47 -25.25
CA TYR A 798 -44.49 -17.15 -25.27
C TYR A 798 -43.67 -18.40 -24.93
N TRP A 799 -42.75 -18.72 -25.83
CA TRP A 799 -41.76 -19.76 -25.64
C TRP A 799 -40.50 -19.40 -26.42
N VAL A 800 -39.36 -19.85 -25.89
CA VAL A 800 -38.08 -19.77 -26.58
C VAL A 800 -37.17 -20.91 -26.12
N LEU A 801 -36.38 -21.43 -27.04
CA LEU A 801 -35.15 -22.17 -26.81
C LEU A 801 -33.98 -21.26 -27.17
N GLY A 802 -33.26 -20.76 -26.17
CA GLY A 802 -32.02 -20.00 -26.39
C GLY A 802 -30.83 -20.95 -26.47
N PHE A 803 -29.97 -20.75 -27.46
CA PHE A 803 -28.77 -21.54 -27.69
C PHE A 803 -27.54 -20.74 -27.28
N LEU A 804 -26.83 -21.23 -26.26
CA LEU A 804 -25.57 -20.66 -25.79
C LEU A 804 -24.41 -21.57 -26.16
N ASP A 805 -23.32 -20.98 -26.65
CA ASP A 805 -22.07 -21.69 -26.85
C ASP A 805 -21.34 -21.92 -25.52
N ALA A 806 -20.23 -22.68 -25.54
CA ALA A 806 -19.43 -22.94 -24.35
C ALA A 806 -18.78 -21.68 -23.74
N TRP A 807 -18.79 -20.55 -24.46
CA TRP A 807 -18.25 -19.25 -24.06
C TRP A 807 -19.32 -18.26 -23.62
N THR A 808 -20.53 -18.76 -23.30
CA THR A 808 -21.72 -18.01 -22.86
C THR A 808 -22.37 -17.08 -23.90
N ASN A 809 -21.95 -17.09 -25.17
CA ASN A 809 -22.59 -16.26 -26.19
C ASN A 809 -23.96 -16.83 -26.57
N PRO A 810 -25.05 -16.04 -26.50
CA PRO A 810 -26.36 -16.49 -26.93
C PRO A 810 -26.51 -16.21 -28.44
N TRP A 811 -26.20 -17.19 -29.27
CA TRP A 811 -25.97 -16.98 -30.71
C TRP A 811 -27.17 -17.34 -31.60
N ALA A 812 -28.10 -18.18 -31.12
CA ALA A 812 -29.31 -18.57 -31.86
C ALA A 812 -30.54 -18.76 -30.96
N TYR A 813 -31.72 -18.68 -31.57
CA TYR A 813 -33.02 -18.84 -30.91
C TYR A 813 -34.02 -19.56 -31.80
N ALA A 814 -34.78 -20.49 -31.22
CA ALA A 814 -36.05 -20.94 -31.77
C ALA A 814 -37.16 -20.55 -30.81
N GLY A 815 -38.23 -19.93 -31.29
CA GLY A 815 -39.25 -19.39 -30.40
C GLY A 815 -40.32 -18.63 -31.15
N ARG A 816 -41.31 -18.13 -30.39
CA ARG A 816 -42.47 -17.43 -30.94
C ARG A 816 -42.10 -16.31 -31.93
N ARG A 817 -41.03 -15.55 -31.67
CA ARG A 817 -40.57 -14.45 -32.52
C ARG A 817 -39.77 -14.91 -33.73
N THR A 818 -38.86 -15.88 -33.56
CA THR A 818 -37.90 -16.25 -34.61
C THR A 818 -38.39 -17.35 -35.54
N THR A 819 -39.17 -18.31 -35.02
CA THR A 819 -39.63 -19.48 -35.80
C THR A 819 -41.14 -19.75 -35.65
N GLY A 820 -41.88 -18.91 -34.93
CA GLY A 820 -43.33 -18.98 -34.83
C GLY A 820 -43.86 -20.02 -33.82
N GLY A 821 -45.14 -20.37 -33.94
CA GLY A 821 -45.86 -21.24 -33.00
C GLY A 821 -46.22 -22.63 -33.53
N ALA A 822 -45.97 -22.91 -34.81
CA ALA A 822 -46.27 -24.20 -35.42
C ALA A 822 -45.28 -25.28 -34.96
N ALA A 823 -45.72 -26.54 -34.99
CA ALA A 823 -44.84 -27.69 -34.77
C ALA A 823 -43.70 -27.66 -35.79
N GLN A 824 -42.48 -27.89 -35.34
CA GLN A 824 -41.28 -27.69 -36.15
C GLN A 824 -40.14 -28.59 -35.70
N ARG A 825 -39.18 -28.80 -36.61
CA ARG A 825 -37.96 -29.57 -36.34
C ARG A 825 -36.75 -28.67 -36.57
N LEU A 826 -35.85 -28.64 -35.60
CA LEU A 826 -34.59 -27.92 -35.71
C LEU A 826 -33.47 -28.91 -36.03
N PHE A 827 -32.67 -28.62 -37.04
CA PHE A 827 -31.47 -29.38 -37.37
C PHE A 827 -30.25 -28.62 -36.82
N VAL A 828 -29.62 -29.15 -35.78
CA VAL A 828 -28.49 -28.52 -35.07
C VAL A 828 -27.21 -29.29 -35.38
N HIS A 829 -26.17 -28.62 -35.87
CA HIS A 829 -24.90 -29.27 -36.20
C HIS A 829 -23.69 -28.51 -35.66
N GLY A 830 -22.62 -29.24 -35.35
CA GLY A 830 -21.34 -28.67 -34.91
C GLY A 830 -20.51 -28.11 -36.09
N PRO A 831 -19.40 -27.42 -35.79
CA PRO A 831 -18.56 -26.75 -36.78
C PRO A 831 -17.77 -27.70 -37.68
N SER A 832 -17.63 -28.98 -37.31
CA SER A 832 -16.92 -30.02 -38.08
C SER A 832 -17.80 -30.68 -39.15
N TRP A 833 -19.12 -30.53 -39.06
CA TRP A 833 -20.04 -31.19 -39.98
C TRP A 833 -19.98 -30.58 -41.39
N ARG A 834 -20.04 -31.43 -42.42
CA ARG A 834 -20.01 -31.07 -43.84
C ARG A 834 -21.12 -31.85 -44.56
N GLY A 835 -22.22 -31.21 -44.86
CA GLY A 835 -23.37 -31.81 -45.55
C GLY A 835 -24.46 -30.79 -45.84
N GLU A 836 -25.57 -31.22 -46.43
CA GLU A 836 -26.77 -30.40 -46.64
C GLU A 836 -27.83 -30.68 -45.58
N ALA A 837 -28.44 -29.62 -45.04
CA ALA A 837 -29.48 -29.76 -44.02
C ALA A 837 -30.73 -30.40 -44.63
N PRO A 838 -31.41 -31.34 -43.92
CA PRO A 838 -32.64 -31.94 -44.42
C PRO A 838 -33.72 -30.90 -44.75
N ALA A 839 -34.42 -31.09 -45.87
CA ALA A 839 -35.49 -30.18 -46.30
C ALA A 839 -36.61 -30.08 -45.25
N GLY A 840 -37.13 -28.86 -45.05
CA GLY A 840 -38.23 -28.58 -44.12
C GLY A 840 -37.84 -28.53 -42.64
N MET A 841 -36.54 -28.48 -42.31
CA MET A 841 -36.04 -28.23 -40.94
C MET A 841 -35.40 -26.86 -40.84
N HIS A 842 -35.51 -26.22 -39.67
CA HIS A 842 -34.77 -24.98 -39.37
C HIS A 842 -33.34 -25.33 -38.98
N CYS A 843 -32.36 -24.94 -39.80
CA CYS A 843 -30.96 -25.24 -39.57
C CYS A 843 -30.31 -24.26 -38.59
N ILE A 844 -29.54 -24.78 -37.62
CA ILE A 844 -28.84 -24.05 -36.55
C ILE A 844 -27.38 -24.54 -36.53
N SER A 845 -26.45 -23.70 -36.99
CA SER A 845 -25.01 -24.03 -37.10
C SER A 845 -24.23 -23.57 -35.87
N ALA A 846 -23.89 -24.50 -34.97
CA ALA A 846 -23.24 -24.18 -33.71
C ALA A 846 -21.76 -23.79 -33.87
N PRO A 847 -21.27 -22.78 -33.11
CA PRO A 847 -19.86 -22.39 -33.13
C PRO A 847 -18.95 -23.38 -32.38
N SER A 848 -19.54 -24.26 -31.56
CA SER A 848 -18.83 -25.26 -30.75
C SER A 848 -19.62 -26.56 -30.65
N ASP A 849 -18.94 -27.65 -30.29
CA ASP A 849 -19.59 -28.97 -30.13
C ASP A 849 -20.42 -29.06 -28.84
N ASP A 850 -20.08 -28.28 -27.82
CA ASP A 850 -20.87 -28.17 -26.60
C ASP A 850 -21.82 -26.97 -26.70
N VAL A 851 -23.12 -27.24 -26.64
CA VAL A 851 -24.16 -26.21 -26.70
C VAL A 851 -25.10 -26.37 -25.53
N TRP A 852 -25.39 -25.27 -24.85
CA TRP A 852 -26.42 -25.23 -23.82
C TRP A 852 -27.71 -24.63 -24.37
N VAL A 853 -28.79 -25.41 -24.29
CA VAL A 853 -30.13 -24.98 -24.64
C VAL A 853 -30.87 -24.62 -23.35
N ILE A 854 -31.22 -23.35 -23.22
CA ILE A 854 -32.03 -22.84 -22.11
C ILE A 854 -33.41 -22.41 -22.62
N GLY A 855 -34.36 -23.33 -22.49
CA GLY A 855 -35.74 -23.11 -22.86
C GLY A 855 -36.52 -22.38 -21.76
N ARG A 856 -37.42 -21.47 -22.16
CA ARG A 856 -38.36 -20.78 -21.28
C ARG A 856 -39.75 -20.83 -21.90
N ILE A 857 -40.73 -21.30 -21.13
CA ILE A 857 -42.14 -21.34 -21.55
C ILE A 857 -42.95 -20.56 -20.50
N LEU A 858 -43.65 -19.51 -20.96
CA LEU A 858 -44.51 -18.71 -20.09
C LEU A 858 -45.59 -19.61 -19.48
N VAL A 859 -45.84 -19.45 -18.18
CA VAL A 859 -46.90 -20.14 -17.47
C VAL A 859 -47.54 -19.20 -16.45
N ASP A 860 -48.86 -19.31 -16.28
CA ASP A 860 -49.52 -18.66 -15.16
C ASP A 860 -49.46 -19.59 -13.93
N ALA A 861 -49.43 -19.05 -12.70
CA ALA A 861 -49.42 -19.85 -11.46
C ALA A 861 -50.77 -20.53 -11.15
N ASP A 862 -51.44 -21.02 -12.19
CA ASP A 862 -52.70 -21.75 -12.18
C ASP A 862 -52.42 -23.25 -12.43
N PRO A 863 -52.95 -24.17 -11.60
CA PRO A 863 -52.73 -25.60 -11.78
C PRO A 863 -53.10 -26.15 -13.17
N ALA A 864 -54.15 -25.63 -13.80
CA ALA A 864 -54.56 -26.09 -15.12
C ALA A 864 -53.61 -25.60 -16.22
N ASP A 865 -53.08 -24.38 -16.12
CA ASP A 865 -52.06 -23.89 -17.05
C ASP A 865 -50.72 -24.62 -16.89
N LEU A 866 -50.31 -24.90 -15.65
CA LEU A 866 -49.14 -25.73 -15.36
C LEU A 866 -49.23 -27.10 -16.04
N ALA A 867 -50.37 -27.80 -15.92
CA ALA A 867 -50.58 -29.09 -16.56
C ALA A 867 -50.49 -29.01 -18.10
N ARG A 868 -51.01 -27.94 -18.72
CA ARG A 868 -50.88 -27.71 -20.18
C ARG A 868 -49.43 -27.51 -20.59
N VAL A 869 -48.65 -26.74 -19.82
CA VAL A 869 -47.23 -26.53 -20.11
C VAL A 869 -46.43 -27.82 -19.90
N HIS A 870 -46.77 -28.64 -18.90
CA HIS A 870 -46.14 -29.96 -18.72
C HIS A 870 -46.35 -30.86 -19.93
N ALA A 871 -47.58 -30.92 -20.47
CA ALA A 871 -47.88 -31.69 -21.67
C ALA A 871 -47.11 -31.18 -22.91
N LEU A 872 -46.82 -29.87 -23.00
CA LEU A 872 -45.93 -29.33 -24.03
C LEU A 872 -44.48 -29.75 -23.80
N GLN A 873 -43.99 -29.65 -22.57
CA GLN A 873 -42.63 -30.06 -22.19
C GLN A 873 -42.37 -31.54 -22.54
N ASP A 874 -43.32 -32.42 -22.24
CA ASP A 874 -43.23 -33.87 -22.49
C ASP A 874 -43.08 -34.25 -23.97
N ARG A 875 -43.43 -33.33 -24.88
CA ARG A 875 -43.36 -33.55 -26.33
C ARG A 875 -42.07 -33.04 -26.97
N PHE A 876 -41.20 -32.36 -26.23
CA PHE A 876 -39.87 -32.03 -26.74
C PHE A 876 -39.02 -33.30 -26.82
N ALA A 877 -38.33 -33.50 -27.94
CA ALA A 877 -37.43 -34.64 -28.12
C ALA A 877 -36.15 -34.22 -28.84
N ILE A 878 -35.07 -34.96 -28.59
CA ILE A 878 -33.78 -34.81 -29.27
C ILE A 878 -33.40 -36.17 -29.85
N ARG A 879 -33.15 -36.22 -31.16
CA ARG A 879 -32.86 -37.44 -31.91
C ARG A 879 -31.71 -37.22 -32.88
N ARG A 880 -31.16 -38.31 -33.40
CA ARG A 880 -30.28 -38.25 -34.57
C ARG A 880 -31.11 -38.07 -35.85
N PRO A 881 -30.51 -37.59 -36.97
CA PRO A 881 -31.24 -37.38 -38.22
C PRO A 881 -31.87 -38.65 -38.81
N ASP A 882 -31.31 -39.82 -38.50
CA ASP A 882 -31.83 -41.14 -38.85
C ASP A 882 -32.99 -41.63 -37.95
N GLY A 883 -33.36 -40.84 -36.94
CA GLY A 883 -34.40 -41.16 -35.96
C GLY A 883 -33.93 -41.96 -34.75
N ALA A 884 -32.65 -42.36 -34.68
CA ALA A 884 -32.10 -43.07 -33.54
C ALA A 884 -31.97 -42.18 -32.28
N SER A 885 -31.80 -42.82 -31.13
CA SER A 885 -31.56 -42.11 -29.86
C SER A 885 -30.30 -41.24 -29.95
N ALA A 886 -30.42 -39.99 -29.52
CA ALA A 886 -29.29 -39.07 -29.41
C ALA A 886 -28.54 -39.18 -28.08
N LEU A 887 -29.06 -39.95 -27.12
CA LEU A 887 -28.58 -40.00 -25.74
C LEU A 887 -27.09 -40.32 -25.67
N SER A 888 -26.31 -39.47 -24.99
CA SER A 888 -24.86 -39.61 -24.82
C SER A 888 -24.44 -39.33 -23.38
N ARG A 889 -23.23 -39.76 -23.01
CA ARG A 889 -22.63 -39.56 -21.69
C ARG A 889 -21.41 -38.67 -21.79
N ILE A 890 -21.26 -37.75 -20.83
CA ILE A 890 -20.07 -36.90 -20.72
C ILE A 890 -19.59 -36.78 -19.28
N ASP A 891 -18.27 -36.65 -19.08
CA ASP A 891 -17.68 -36.25 -17.79
C ASP A 891 -17.79 -34.71 -17.66
N THR A 892 -18.45 -34.22 -16.61
CA THR A 892 -18.59 -32.78 -16.37
C THR A 892 -17.41 -32.15 -15.64
N LEU A 893 -16.34 -32.92 -15.37
CA LEU A 893 -15.07 -32.50 -14.75
C LEU A 893 -15.17 -32.11 -13.28
N LEU A 894 -16.30 -31.54 -12.86
CA LEU A 894 -16.60 -31.08 -11.52
C LEU A 894 -17.57 -32.03 -10.79
N GLY A 895 -17.26 -32.35 -9.53
CA GLY A 895 -18.05 -33.23 -8.68
C GLY A 895 -19.00 -32.53 -7.71
N ASN A 896 -18.66 -31.30 -7.30
CA ASN A 896 -19.41 -30.51 -6.32
C ASN A 896 -20.29 -29.43 -7.00
N ARG A 897 -21.19 -28.79 -6.23
CA ARG A 897 -22.03 -27.65 -6.66
C ARG A 897 -21.56 -26.33 -6.03
N ALA A 898 -20.29 -26.23 -5.65
CA ALA A 898 -19.78 -25.04 -4.96
C ALA A 898 -19.73 -23.85 -5.94
N THR A 899 -20.27 -22.71 -5.51
CA THR A 899 -20.34 -21.47 -6.32
C THR A 899 -19.29 -20.44 -5.90
N GLY A 900 -18.37 -20.80 -5.01
CA GLY A 900 -17.29 -19.95 -4.52
C GLY A 900 -16.12 -19.82 -5.50
N VAL A 901 -15.05 -19.18 -5.02
CA VAL A 901 -13.77 -19.09 -5.73
C VAL A 901 -13.18 -20.51 -5.86
N PRO A 902 -12.84 -20.98 -7.07
CA PRO A 902 -12.23 -22.29 -7.25
C PRO A 902 -10.76 -22.29 -6.81
N ASP A 903 -10.23 -23.47 -6.52
CA ASP A 903 -8.78 -23.67 -6.39
C ASP A 903 -8.11 -23.47 -7.76
N ALA A 904 -6.96 -22.78 -7.79
CA ALA A 904 -6.21 -22.51 -9.01
C ALA A 904 -5.87 -23.77 -9.82
N GLY A 905 -5.56 -24.90 -9.16
CA GLY A 905 -5.28 -26.17 -9.81
C GLY A 905 -6.51 -26.79 -10.48
N GLU A 906 -7.65 -26.84 -9.76
CA GLU A 906 -8.94 -27.29 -10.32
C GLU A 906 -9.36 -26.41 -11.50
N TYR A 907 -9.26 -25.08 -11.35
CA TYR A 907 -9.58 -24.12 -12.39
C TYR A 907 -8.83 -24.41 -13.70
N LEU A 908 -7.51 -24.61 -13.60
CA LEU A 908 -6.66 -24.89 -14.76
C LEU A 908 -6.94 -26.25 -15.39
N ALA A 909 -7.25 -27.28 -14.60
CA ALA A 909 -7.55 -28.61 -15.12
C ALA A 909 -8.88 -28.64 -15.91
N VAL A 910 -9.90 -27.98 -15.37
CA VAL A 910 -11.19 -27.81 -16.06
C VAL A 910 -11.01 -26.98 -17.32
N LEU A 911 -10.30 -25.85 -17.21
CA LEU A 911 -10.07 -24.94 -18.32
C LEU A 911 -9.32 -25.63 -19.47
N ALA A 912 -8.27 -26.41 -19.18
CA ALA A 912 -7.51 -27.13 -20.20
C ALA A 912 -8.40 -28.10 -21.02
N THR A 913 -9.28 -28.84 -20.34
CA THR A 913 -10.18 -29.78 -21.00
C THR A 913 -11.25 -29.04 -21.82
N MET A 914 -11.84 -28.00 -21.25
CA MET A 914 -12.86 -27.20 -21.93
C MET A 914 -12.30 -26.45 -23.15
N LEU A 915 -11.08 -25.92 -23.06
CA LEU A 915 -10.39 -25.23 -24.18
C LEU A 915 -10.06 -26.18 -25.32
N ALA A 916 -9.61 -27.39 -25.03
CA ALA A 916 -9.31 -28.38 -26.06
C ALA A 916 -10.56 -28.75 -26.88
N ARG A 917 -11.72 -28.77 -26.23
CA ARG A 917 -13.01 -29.13 -26.84
C ARG A 917 -13.73 -27.94 -27.47
N ASN A 918 -13.57 -26.75 -26.89
CA ASN A 918 -14.22 -25.51 -27.31
C ASN A 918 -13.16 -24.40 -27.43
N PRO A 919 -12.32 -24.43 -28.49
CA PRO A 919 -11.24 -23.47 -28.64
C PRO A 919 -11.76 -22.03 -28.71
N SER A 920 -11.00 -21.08 -28.16
CA SER A 920 -11.33 -19.67 -28.24
C SER A 920 -11.18 -19.17 -29.67
N ALA A 921 -12.14 -18.36 -30.15
CA ALA A 921 -12.03 -17.68 -31.43
C ALA A 921 -10.99 -16.55 -31.43
N THR A 922 -10.71 -15.97 -30.25
CA THR A 922 -9.71 -14.92 -30.05
C THR A 922 -8.52 -15.42 -29.21
N PRO A 923 -7.29 -14.89 -29.42
CA PRO A 923 -6.15 -15.22 -28.60
C PRO A 923 -6.42 -14.91 -27.12
N LEU A 924 -6.10 -15.85 -26.23
CA LEU A 924 -6.21 -15.63 -24.79
C LEU A 924 -5.00 -14.87 -24.25
N PRO A 925 -5.17 -14.07 -23.19
CA PRO A 925 -4.04 -13.47 -22.46
C PRO A 925 -3.04 -14.53 -21.98
N PRO A 926 -1.77 -14.14 -21.71
CA PRO A 926 -0.78 -15.07 -21.20
C PRO A 926 -1.19 -15.63 -19.83
N ARG A 927 -0.94 -16.92 -19.64
CA ARG A 927 -1.22 -17.61 -18.36
C ARG A 927 -0.39 -16.99 -17.22
N PRO A 928 -0.93 -16.91 -15.98
CA PRO A 928 -0.18 -16.49 -14.81
C PRO A 928 1.10 -17.31 -14.61
N ARG A 929 2.14 -16.69 -14.05
CA ARG A 929 3.48 -17.27 -13.89
C ARG A 929 3.55 -18.29 -12.76
N SER A 930 2.59 -18.25 -11.83
CA SER A 930 2.51 -19.19 -10.71
C SER A 930 1.07 -19.48 -10.28
N PRO A 931 0.82 -20.63 -9.62
CA PRO A 931 -0.49 -20.92 -9.02
C PRO A 931 -0.95 -19.88 -8.00
N ALA A 932 -0.03 -19.29 -7.22
CA ALA A 932 -0.36 -18.26 -6.24
C ALA A 932 -0.84 -16.96 -6.89
N GLU A 933 -0.21 -16.57 -8.01
CA GLU A 933 -0.65 -15.41 -8.81
C GLU A 933 -2.05 -15.64 -9.41
N LEU A 934 -2.32 -16.86 -9.88
CA LEU A 934 -3.65 -17.22 -10.38
C LEU A 934 -4.70 -17.24 -9.27
N GLN A 935 -4.38 -17.80 -8.09
CA GLN A 935 -5.30 -17.84 -6.96
C GLN A 935 -5.69 -16.42 -6.51
N ALA A 936 -4.72 -15.51 -6.41
CA ALA A 936 -4.98 -14.11 -6.08
C ALA A 936 -5.86 -13.42 -7.15
N ALA A 937 -5.59 -13.66 -8.44
CA ALA A 937 -6.41 -13.13 -9.52
C ALA A 937 -7.84 -13.71 -9.52
N LEU A 938 -8.02 -15.00 -9.19
CA LEU A 938 -9.33 -15.62 -9.04
C LEU A 938 -10.13 -14.96 -7.91
N GLU A 939 -9.52 -14.78 -6.74
CA GLU A 939 -10.15 -14.12 -5.59
C GLU A 939 -10.56 -12.68 -5.95
N GLU A 940 -9.64 -11.89 -6.51
CA GLU A 940 -9.91 -10.51 -6.91
C GLU A 940 -11.03 -10.41 -7.95
N VAL A 941 -10.96 -11.19 -9.03
CA VAL A 941 -11.98 -11.16 -10.09
C VAL A 941 -13.34 -11.60 -9.56
N TYR A 942 -13.41 -12.64 -8.73
CA TYR A 942 -14.67 -13.08 -8.14
C TYR A 942 -15.28 -12.03 -7.22
N THR A 943 -14.48 -11.35 -6.42
CA THR A 943 -14.91 -10.23 -5.57
C THR A 943 -15.37 -9.04 -6.43
N GLU A 944 -14.58 -8.63 -7.41
CA GLU A 944 -14.89 -7.51 -8.31
C GLU A 944 -16.21 -7.71 -9.07
N LEU A 945 -16.42 -8.92 -9.60
CA LEU A 945 -17.64 -9.25 -10.34
C LEU A 945 -18.87 -9.30 -9.43
N ARG A 946 -18.72 -9.43 -8.11
CA ARG A 946 -19.82 -9.59 -7.15
C ARG A 946 -20.14 -8.35 -6.35
N GLU A 947 -19.13 -7.63 -5.87
CA GLU A 947 -19.28 -6.56 -4.88
C GLU A 947 -19.35 -5.16 -5.50
N VAL A 948 -18.68 -4.95 -6.63
CA VAL A 948 -18.69 -3.64 -7.30
C VAL A 948 -20.03 -3.43 -8.00
N ALA A 949 -20.83 -2.51 -7.46
CA ALA A 949 -22.11 -2.12 -8.04
C ALA A 949 -21.91 -1.49 -9.42
N GLN A 950 -22.80 -1.81 -10.37
CA GLN A 950 -22.81 -1.10 -11.64
C GLN A 950 -23.42 0.30 -11.46
N PRO A 951 -22.80 1.35 -12.02
CA PRO A 951 -23.40 2.67 -12.03
C PRO A 951 -24.71 2.67 -12.83
N SER A 952 -25.64 3.52 -12.44
CA SER A 952 -26.94 3.70 -13.11
C SER A 952 -26.74 4.42 -14.45
N GLU A 953 -26.71 3.67 -15.55
CA GLU A 953 -26.54 4.20 -16.91
C GLU A 953 -27.83 4.72 -17.55
N LEU A 954 -28.99 4.19 -17.15
CA LEU A 954 -30.31 4.56 -17.69
C LEU A 954 -31.03 5.63 -16.85
N GLY A 955 -30.43 6.03 -15.72
CA GLY A 955 -31.02 6.92 -14.73
C GLY A 955 -32.01 6.23 -13.79
N GLY A 956 -32.28 6.87 -12.64
CA GLY A 956 -33.28 6.37 -11.68
C GLY A 956 -32.92 5.04 -10.99
N GLY A 957 -31.64 4.69 -10.96
CA GLY A 957 -31.12 3.47 -10.37
C GLY A 957 -30.94 2.31 -11.35
N TRP A 958 -31.34 2.49 -12.62
CA TRP A 958 -31.35 1.42 -13.62
C TRP A 958 -30.10 1.38 -14.50
N THR A 959 -29.68 0.16 -14.88
CA THR A 959 -28.65 -0.10 -15.87
C THR A 959 -29.05 -1.26 -16.80
N THR A 960 -28.54 -1.25 -18.04
CA THR A 960 -28.69 -2.40 -18.94
C THR A 960 -27.58 -3.40 -18.64
N ALA A 961 -27.84 -4.31 -17.71
CA ALA A 961 -26.83 -5.27 -17.24
C ALA A 961 -26.25 -6.15 -18.38
N VAL A 962 -27.04 -6.38 -19.44
CA VAL A 962 -26.61 -7.17 -20.60
C VAL A 962 -27.12 -6.59 -21.92
N SER A 963 -26.20 -6.19 -22.80
CA SER A 963 -26.49 -5.72 -24.17
C SER A 963 -25.86 -6.63 -25.23
N VAL A 964 -26.21 -7.91 -25.20
CA VAL A 964 -25.71 -8.91 -26.17
C VAL A 964 -26.83 -9.29 -27.14
N ARG A 965 -26.53 -9.39 -28.45
CA ARG A 965 -27.47 -9.94 -29.45
C ARG A 965 -27.11 -11.38 -29.79
N THR A 966 -25.89 -11.57 -30.29
CA THR A 966 -25.37 -12.86 -30.75
C THR A 966 -23.99 -13.20 -30.22
N SER A 967 -23.18 -12.20 -29.81
CA SER A 967 -21.85 -12.37 -29.23
C SER A 967 -21.44 -11.13 -28.43
N PHE A 968 -20.62 -11.33 -27.39
CA PHE A 968 -19.97 -10.24 -26.63
C PHE A 968 -18.73 -9.66 -27.33
N GLY A 969 -18.19 -10.32 -28.36
CA GLY A 969 -16.95 -9.88 -29.02
C GLY A 969 -15.80 -9.70 -28.03
N ASP A 970 -15.22 -8.51 -28.00
CA ASP A 970 -14.10 -8.12 -27.14
C ASP A 970 -14.54 -7.57 -25.77
N ASP A 971 -15.84 -7.54 -25.47
CA ASP A 971 -16.35 -7.15 -24.14
C ASP A 971 -16.21 -8.28 -23.12
N ILE A 972 -14.96 -8.53 -22.75
CA ILE A 972 -14.56 -9.60 -21.83
C ILE A 972 -15.15 -9.37 -20.44
N VAL A 973 -15.20 -8.12 -19.97
CA VAL A 973 -15.66 -7.79 -18.61
C VAL A 973 -17.14 -8.07 -18.46
N THR A 974 -17.98 -7.60 -19.39
CA THR A 974 -19.41 -7.89 -19.35
C THR A 974 -19.67 -9.38 -19.51
N ARG A 975 -18.95 -10.07 -20.41
CA ARG A 975 -19.08 -11.53 -20.58
C ARG A 975 -18.73 -12.31 -19.32
N ALA A 976 -17.62 -11.96 -18.65
CA ALA A 976 -17.21 -12.59 -17.39
C ALA A 976 -18.24 -12.36 -16.29
N ARG A 977 -18.78 -11.15 -16.20
CA ARG A 977 -19.83 -10.80 -15.24
C ARG A 977 -21.13 -11.56 -15.51
N VAL A 978 -21.56 -11.63 -16.77
CA VAL A 978 -22.73 -12.41 -17.18
C VAL A 978 -22.54 -13.88 -16.85
N ALA A 979 -21.38 -14.46 -17.16
CA ALA A 979 -21.08 -15.84 -16.82
C ALA A 979 -21.16 -16.11 -15.31
N ARG A 980 -20.80 -15.13 -14.49
CA ARG A 980 -20.77 -15.28 -13.03
C ARG A 980 -22.12 -15.05 -12.35
N ASN A 981 -22.85 -14.04 -12.79
CA ASN A 981 -24.02 -13.50 -12.10
C ASN A 981 -25.35 -13.73 -12.83
N TRP A 982 -25.33 -13.83 -14.17
CA TRP A 982 -26.52 -13.84 -15.04
C TRP A 982 -26.42 -14.91 -16.12
N ILE A 983 -25.85 -16.05 -15.78
CA ILE A 983 -25.57 -17.11 -16.74
C ILE A 983 -26.88 -17.64 -17.34
N GLY A 984 -26.93 -17.80 -18.67
CA GLY A 984 -28.15 -18.18 -19.39
C GLY A 984 -29.01 -17.00 -19.86
N THR A 985 -28.49 -15.78 -19.80
CA THR A 985 -29.07 -14.61 -20.47
C THR A 985 -29.30 -14.87 -21.96
N LEU A 986 -30.48 -14.48 -22.44
CA LEU A 986 -30.80 -14.47 -23.87
C LEU A 986 -30.33 -13.16 -24.49
N GLY A 987 -30.24 -13.15 -25.81
CA GLY A 987 -29.98 -11.93 -26.56
C GLY A 987 -31.10 -10.92 -26.37
N ILE A 988 -30.71 -9.65 -26.38
CA ILE A 988 -31.53 -8.51 -25.98
C ILE A 988 -32.83 -8.39 -26.80
N ASP A 989 -32.85 -8.84 -28.06
CA ASP A 989 -34.06 -8.86 -28.90
C ASP A 989 -35.13 -9.85 -28.41
N GLU A 990 -34.71 -10.89 -27.70
CA GLU A 990 -35.61 -11.90 -27.16
C GLU A 990 -36.01 -11.58 -25.73
N ALA A 991 -35.03 -11.25 -24.88
CA ALA A 991 -35.27 -10.79 -23.52
C ALA A 991 -34.22 -9.76 -23.13
N MET A 992 -34.67 -8.57 -22.73
CA MET A 992 -33.83 -7.52 -22.18
C MET A 992 -33.91 -7.52 -20.65
N TYR A 993 -32.77 -7.40 -20.00
CA TYR A 993 -32.61 -7.48 -18.55
C TYR A 993 -32.08 -6.16 -18.02
N ILE A 994 -32.93 -5.43 -17.30
CA ILE A 994 -32.63 -4.11 -16.77
C ILE A 994 -32.54 -4.24 -15.26
N MET A 995 -31.46 -3.76 -14.67
CA MET A 995 -31.14 -4.03 -13.28
C MET A 995 -30.99 -2.76 -12.47
N ALA A 996 -31.38 -2.85 -11.21
CA ALA A 996 -31.10 -1.81 -10.22
C ALA A 996 -30.44 -2.47 -9.00
N GLU A 997 -29.23 -2.00 -8.67
CA GLU A 997 -28.52 -2.32 -7.42
C GLU A 997 -28.43 -1.10 -6.49
N VAL A 998 -28.77 0.07 -7.02
CA VAL A 998 -28.85 1.34 -6.32
C VAL A 998 -30.21 1.98 -6.56
N ASP A 999 -30.61 2.89 -5.68
CA ASP A 999 -31.79 3.73 -5.85
C ASP A 999 -31.51 4.92 -6.80
N ALA A 1000 -32.51 5.79 -6.97
CA ALA A 1000 -32.43 6.95 -7.84
C ALA A 1000 -31.35 7.98 -7.45
N ASP A 1001 -30.91 7.97 -6.18
CA ASP A 1001 -29.88 8.87 -5.65
C ASP A 1001 -28.49 8.20 -5.62
N GLY A 1002 -28.40 6.95 -6.10
CA GLY A 1002 -27.16 6.17 -6.18
C GLY A 1002 -26.80 5.42 -4.89
N ALA A 1003 -27.70 5.36 -3.90
CA ALA A 1003 -27.46 4.59 -2.69
C ALA A 1003 -27.81 3.09 -2.90
N PRO A 1004 -27.02 2.14 -2.38
CA PRO A 1004 -27.31 0.71 -2.53
C PRO A 1004 -28.70 0.31 -2.02
N LEU A 1005 -29.40 -0.54 -2.78
CA LEU A 1005 -30.68 -1.10 -2.35
C LEU A 1005 -30.49 -2.08 -1.18
N THR A 1006 -31.09 -1.75 -0.05
CA THR A 1006 -31.10 -2.59 1.17
C THR A 1006 -32.50 -2.71 1.73
N GLY A 1007 -32.85 -3.88 2.29
CA GLY A 1007 -34.15 -4.09 2.94
C GLY A 1007 -34.32 -3.38 4.28
N SER A 1008 -33.35 -2.53 4.68
CA SER A 1008 -33.48 -1.59 5.79
C SER A 1008 -34.31 -0.35 5.44
N HIS A 1009 -34.56 -0.13 4.15
CA HIS A 1009 -35.27 1.04 3.64
C HIS A 1009 -36.53 0.64 2.87
N ARG A 1010 -37.38 1.62 2.59
CA ARG A 1010 -38.62 1.43 1.85
C ARG A 1010 -38.46 2.08 0.49
N TYR A 1011 -38.91 1.41 -0.57
CA TYR A 1011 -38.84 1.96 -1.92
C TYR A 1011 -40.18 1.86 -2.63
N VAL A 1012 -40.41 2.78 -3.56
CA VAL A 1012 -41.57 2.78 -4.45
C VAL A 1012 -41.08 2.87 -5.89
N LEU A 1013 -41.56 1.95 -6.72
CA LEU A 1013 -41.42 1.99 -8.17
C LEU A 1013 -42.78 2.29 -8.79
N ARG A 1014 -42.92 3.42 -9.47
CA ARG A 1014 -44.20 3.88 -10.01
C ARG A 1014 -44.17 4.03 -11.53
N PHE A 1015 -44.96 3.21 -12.23
CA PHE A 1015 -45.23 3.39 -13.66
C PHE A 1015 -46.36 4.39 -13.86
N PRO A 1016 -46.18 5.44 -14.69
CA PRO A 1016 -47.23 6.41 -14.96
C PRO A 1016 -48.37 5.78 -15.80
N PRO A 1017 -49.57 6.42 -15.84
CA PRO A 1017 -50.68 5.96 -16.67
C PRO A 1017 -50.26 5.81 -18.13
N ALA A 1018 -50.56 4.66 -18.74
CA ALA A 1018 -50.14 4.29 -20.10
C ALA A 1018 -48.61 4.28 -20.37
N GLY A 1019 -47.75 4.47 -19.36
CA GLY A 1019 -46.28 4.47 -19.48
C GLY A 1019 -45.61 3.20 -18.95
N GLY A 1020 -46.27 2.06 -19.05
CA GLY A 1020 -45.67 0.76 -18.72
C GLY A 1020 -44.67 0.27 -19.77
N PRO A 1021 -43.87 -0.78 -19.48
CA PRO A 1021 -42.93 -1.34 -20.44
C PRO A 1021 -43.62 -1.82 -21.73
N GLN A 1022 -43.00 -1.52 -22.88
CA GLN A 1022 -43.48 -1.83 -24.22
C GLN A 1022 -42.85 -3.13 -24.73
N VAL A 1023 -43.62 -4.21 -24.65
CA VAL A 1023 -43.15 -5.57 -24.96
C VAL A 1023 -44.07 -6.27 -25.96
N GLY A 1024 -43.54 -7.24 -26.71
CA GLY A 1024 -44.29 -8.11 -27.62
C GLY A 1024 -44.86 -9.37 -26.94
N ALA A 1025 -44.36 -9.70 -25.75
CA ALA A 1025 -44.81 -10.84 -24.94
C ALA A 1025 -45.34 -10.43 -23.57
N PHE A 1026 -44.46 -10.16 -22.59
CA PHE A 1026 -44.81 -9.77 -21.22
C PHE A 1026 -43.59 -9.17 -20.51
N TRP A 1027 -43.77 -8.62 -19.32
CA TRP A 1027 -42.66 -8.12 -18.49
C TRP A 1027 -42.81 -8.50 -17.02
N SER A 1028 -41.69 -8.57 -16.30
CA SER A 1028 -41.68 -8.81 -14.85
C SER A 1028 -40.53 -8.12 -14.16
N ILE A 1029 -40.72 -7.69 -12.92
CA ILE A 1029 -39.68 -7.27 -11.98
C ILE A 1029 -39.50 -8.36 -10.93
N THR A 1030 -38.27 -8.84 -10.73
CA THR A 1030 -37.93 -9.86 -9.74
C THR A 1030 -36.87 -9.32 -8.78
N LEU A 1031 -36.95 -9.70 -7.52
CA LEU A 1031 -35.99 -9.32 -6.48
C LEU A 1031 -35.06 -10.48 -6.14
N TYR A 1032 -33.75 -10.19 -6.05
CA TYR A 1032 -32.72 -11.15 -5.64
C TYR A 1032 -31.90 -10.60 -4.48
N ARG A 1033 -31.40 -11.49 -3.62
CA ARG A 1033 -30.36 -11.11 -2.65
C ARG A 1033 -29.09 -10.74 -3.39
N ARG A 1034 -28.44 -9.66 -2.98
CA ARG A 1034 -27.23 -9.19 -3.65
C ARG A 1034 -26.03 -10.14 -3.42
N SER A 1035 -25.98 -10.76 -2.24
CA SER A 1035 -24.88 -11.65 -1.83
C SER A 1035 -24.70 -12.87 -2.73
N ASP A 1036 -25.79 -13.50 -3.16
CA ASP A 1036 -25.74 -14.73 -3.95
C ASP A 1036 -26.60 -14.75 -5.22
N CYS A 1037 -27.30 -13.65 -5.51
CA CYS A 1037 -28.20 -13.49 -6.66
C CYS A 1037 -29.31 -14.56 -6.71
N LEU A 1038 -29.67 -15.14 -5.56
CA LEU A 1038 -30.80 -16.07 -5.44
C LEU A 1038 -32.06 -15.35 -4.99
N LEU A 1039 -33.20 -16.00 -5.19
CA LEU A 1039 -34.50 -15.50 -4.73
C LEU A 1039 -34.49 -15.33 -3.21
N ALA A 1040 -34.99 -14.18 -2.74
CA ALA A 1040 -35.18 -13.93 -1.32
C ALA A 1040 -36.43 -14.67 -0.81
N ALA A 1041 -36.28 -15.44 0.28
CA ALA A 1041 -37.42 -16.00 0.98
C ALA A 1041 -38.29 -14.89 1.57
N ASN A 1042 -39.61 -15.02 1.45
CA ASN A 1042 -40.54 -14.02 1.96
C ASN A 1042 -41.88 -14.63 2.41
N PRO A 1043 -42.62 -13.93 3.30
CA PRO A 1043 -43.80 -14.49 3.96
C PRO A 1043 -44.96 -14.85 3.04
N ILE A 1044 -45.04 -14.23 1.85
CA ILE A 1044 -46.17 -14.39 0.92
C ILE A 1044 -45.80 -15.21 -0.33
N GLY A 1045 -44.57 -15.73 -0.41
CA GLY A 1045 -44.09 -16.52 -1.54
C GLY A 1045 -44.09 -15.77 -2.88
N ARG A 1046 -44.06 -14.43 -2.86
CA ARG A 1046 -44.07 -13.60 -4.08
C ARG A 1046 -42.67 -13.10 -4.36
N HIS A 1047 -42.09 -13.52 -5.46
CA HIS A 1047 -40.73 -13.16 -5.83
C HIS A 1047 -40.66 -12.22 -7.04
N SER A 1048 -41.73 -12.13 -7.82
CA SER A 1048 -41.85 -11.23 -8.95
C SER A 1048 -43.23 -10.59 -9.08
N ILE A 1049 -43.28 -9.41 -9.71
CA ILE A 1049 -44.49 -8.72 -10.15
C ILE A 1049 -44.36 -8.40 -11.64
N GLY A 1050 -45.42 -8.55 -12.43
CA GLY A 1050 -45.41 -8.24 -13.86
C GLY A 1050 -46.79 -7.83 -14.37
N ASP A 1051 -46.91 -7.53 -15.66
CA ASP A 1051 -48.21 -7.19 -16.30
C ASP A 1051 -49.27 -8.30 -16.18
N ARG A 1052 -48.82 -9.53 -15.92
CA ARG A 1052 -49.69 -10.70 -15.78
C ARG A 1052 -49.96 -11.11 -14.33
N THR A 1053 -49.41 -10.40 -13.33
CA THR A 1053 -49.65 -10.74 -11.93
C THR A 1053 -51.15 -10.57 -11.60
N PRO A 1054 -51.84 -11.62 -11.10
CA PRO A 1054 -53.26 -11.52 -10.78
C PRO A 1054 -53.53 -10.52 -9.65
N GLY A 1055 -54.59 -9.72 -9.79
CA GLY A 1055 -55.06 -8.84 -8.73
C GLY A 1055 -54.24 -7.57 -8.50
N LEU A 1056 -53.43 -7.13 -9.49
CA LEU A 1056 -52.74 -5.84 -9.40
C LEU A 1056 -53.72 -4.68 -9.31
N LEU A 1057 -53.46 -3.77 -8.37
CA LEU A 1057 -54.25 -2.58 -8.13
C LEU A 1057 -53.63 -1.39 -8.86
N ARG A 1058 -54.47 -0.62 -9.55
CA ARG A 1058 -54.08 0.62 -10.22
C ARG A 1058 -54.22 1.80 -9.26
N ASP A 1059 -53.31 2.77 -9.38
CA ASP A 1059 -53.43 4.05 -8.70
C ASP A 1059 -54.67 4.80 -9.20
N ALA A 1060 -55.14 5.82 -8.46
CA ALA A 1060 -56.34 6.59 -8.82
C ALA A 1060 -56.27 7.26 -10.20
N ASP A 1061 -55.06 7.59 -10.69
CA ASP A 1061 -54.84 8.16 -12.02
C ASP A 1061 -54.62 7.10 -13.12
N GLY A 1062 -54.70 5.81 -12.79
CA GLY A 1062 -54.45 4.69 -13.70
C GLY A 1062 -52.99 4.23 -13.75
N GLY A 1063 -52.11 4.79 -12.93
CA GLY A 1063 -50.73 4.33 -12.75
C GLY A 1063 -50.61 2.96 -12.07
N LEU A 1064 -49.38 2.46 -11.93
CA LEU A 1064 -49.07 1.25 -11.18
C LEU A 1064 -47.89 1.52 -10.23
N SER A 1065 -48.19 1.64 -8.93
CA SER A 1065 -47.17 1.73 -7.88
C SER A 1065 -46.87 0.36 -7.28
N ILE A 1066 -45.58 0.05 -7.12
CA ILE A 1066 -45.07 -1.17 -6.48
C ILE A 1066 -44.25 -0.75 -5.25
N ALA A 1067 -44.69 -1.18 -4.07
CA ALA A 1067 -43.96 -1.05 -2.82
C ALA A 1067 -42.91 -2.16 -2.69
N ILE A 1068 -41.67 -1.79 -2.42
CA ILE A 1068 -40.53 -2.70 -2.26
C ILE A 1068 -39.94 -2.43 -0.87
N GLN A 1069 -40.25 -3.30 0.08
CA GLN A 1069 -39.87 -3.13 1.49
C GLN A 1069 -40.00 -4.44 2.25
N ALA A 1070 -39.34 -4.54 3.40
CA ALA A 1070 -39.35 -5.72 4.27
C ALA A 1070 -40.69 -5.93 4.99
N ASP A 1071 -41.30 -4.84 5.49
CA ASP A 1071 -42.57 -4.90 6.22
C ASP A 1071 -43.78 -4.90 5.28
N ASP A 1072 -44.87 -5.55 5.70
CA ASP A 1072 -46.14 -5.52 4.97
C ASP A 1072 -46.68 -4.08 4.88
N PRO A 1073 -46.85 -3.50 3.67
CA PRO A 1073 -47.42 -2.16 3.48
C PRO A 1073 -48.91 -2.04 3.85
N GLY A 1074 -49.57 -3.15 4.17
CA GLY A 1074 -51.01 -3.21 4.43
C GLY A 1074 -51.84 -3.46 3.17
N ALA A 1075 -53.15 -3.62 3.37
CA ALA A 1075 -54.09 -3.92 2.30
C ALA A 1075 -54.13 -2.82 1.23
N GLY A 1076 -54.27 -3.23 -0.04
CA GLY A 1076 -54.46 -2.30 -1.15
C GLY A 1076 -53.18 -1.85 -1.88
N GLN A 1077 -52.02 -2.42 -1.56
CA GLN A 1077 -50.74 -2.09 -2.21
C GLN A 1077 -50.14 -3.26 -2.98
N ASN A 1078 -49.55 -2.99 -4.15
CA ASN A 1078 -48.78 -4.00 -4.88
C ASN A 1078 -47.41 -4.15 -4.20
N TRP A 1079 -47.21 -5.23 -3.46
CA TRP A 1079 -46.01 -5.41 -2.63
C TRP A 1079 -45.07 -6.48 -3.18
N LEU A 1080 -43.79 -6.13 -3.28
CA LEU A 1080 -42.65 -7.03 -3.51
C LEU A 1080 -41.76 -7.06 -2.25
N PRO A 1081 -41.79 -8.14 -1.44
CA PRO A 1081 -41.05 -8.19 -0.18
C PRO A 1081 -39.52 -8.15 -0.35
N ALA A 1082 -38.86 -7.22 0.33
CA ALA A 1082 -37.40 -7.12 0.39
C ALA A 1082 -36.84 -7.90 1.61
N PRO A 1083 -35.63 -8.48 1.53
CA PRO A 1083 -35.02 -9.21 2.64
C PRO A 1083 -34.59 -8.24 3.76
N PRO A 1084 -35.10 -8.36 5.00
CA PRO A 1084 -34.82 -7.40 6.08
C PRO A 1084 -33.32 -7.28 6.36
N GLY A 1085 -32.79 -6.04 6.39
CA GLY A 1085 -31.39 -5.77 6.72
C GLY A 1085 -30.36 -6.23 5.69
N GLU A 1086 -30.76 -6.89 4.60
CA GLU A 1086 -29.87 -7.41 3.57
C GLU A 1086 -29.89 -6.53 2.31
N GLY A 1087 -28.75 -6.48 1.61
CA GLY A 1087 -28.68 -5.89 0.27
C GLY A 1087 -29.42 -6.74 -0.76
N PHE A 1088 -30.15 -6.09 -1.68
CA PHE A 1088 -30.87 -6.76 -2.76
C PHE A 1088 -30.63 -6.07 -4.11
N CYS A 1089 -31.01 -6.73 -5.19
CA CYS A 1089 -31.09 -6.12 -6.52
C CYS A 1089 -32.42 -6.46 -7.18
N LEU A 1090 -32.85 -5.56 -8.07
CA LEU A 1090 -34.05 -5.70 -8.87
C LEU A 1090 -33.66 -6.04 -10.30
N THR A 1091 -34.41 -6.92 -10.95
CA THR A 1091 -34.28 -7.21 -12.38
C THR A 1091 -35.63 -7.07 -13.06
N LEU A 1092 -35.78 -6.03 -13.88
CA LEU A 1092 -36.88 -5.84 -14.82
C LEU A 1092 -36.56 -6.58 -16.13
N ARG A 1093 -37.34 -7.62 -16.42
CA ARG A 1093 -37.25 -8.44 -17.63
C ARG A 1093 -38.31 -8.00 -18.63
N LEU A 1094 -37.87 -7.71 -19.84
CA LEU A 1094 -38.72 -7.35 -20.97
C LEU A 1094 -38.62 -8.45 -22.02
N TYR A 1095 -39.69 -9.22 -22.23
CA TYR A 1095 -39.69 -10.29 -23.22
C TYR A 1095 -40.22 -9.79 -24.56
N GLN A 1096 -39.39 -9.92 -25.59
CA GLN A 1096 -39.57 -9.33 -26.93
C GLN A 1096 -39.74 -7.80 -26.81
N PRO A 1097 -38.72 -7.09 -26.29
CA PRO A 1097 -38.79 -5.65 -26.10
C PRO A 1097 -39.03 -4.92 -27.43
N GLN A 1098 -39.87 -3.90 -27.41
CA GLN A 1098 -40.09 -3.04 -28.57
C GLN A 1098 -38.92 -2.07 -28.77
N ARG A 1099 -38.90 -1.40 -29.94
CA ARG A 1099 -37.80 -0.49 -30.34
C ARG A 1099 -37.45 0.57 -29.30
N ALA A 1100 -38.43 1.15 -28.60
CA ALA A 1100 -38.16 2.17 -27.60
C ALA A 1100 -37.16 1.71 -26.51
N HIS A 1101 -37.17 0.42 -26.15
CA HIS A 1101 -36.22 -0.12 -25.20
C HIS A 1101 -34.86 -0.44 -25.85
N LEU A 1102 -34.87 -1.06 -27.03
CA LEU A 1102 -33.67 -1.45 -27.76
C LEU A 1102 -32.84 -0.24 -28.22
N ASP A 1103 -33.50 0.88 -28.51
CA ASP A 1103 -32.91 2.13 -28.96
C ASP A 1103 -32.58 3.06 -27.76
N GLY A 1104 -32.86 2.63 -26.52
CA GLY A 1104 -32.56 3.40 -25.30
C GLY A 1104 -33.42 4.65 -25.07
N THR A 1105 -34.55 4.77 -25.78
CA THR A 1105 -35.43 5.97 -25.69
C THR A 1105 -36.55 5.83 -24.66
N PHE A 1106 -36.73 4.64 -24.07
CA PHE A 1106 -37.73 4.41 -23.04
C PHE A 1106 -37.28 4.98 -21.68
N ALA A 1107 -38.10 5.82 -21.07
CA ALA A 1107 -37.81 6.39 -19.75
C ALA A 1107 -38.27 5.44 -18.63
N TYR A 1108 -37.32 4.77 -17.98
CA TYR A 1108 -37.63 3.89 -16.85
C TYR A 1108 -37.97 4.70 -15.59
N PRO A 1109 -39.04 4.35 -14.86
CA PRO A 1109 -39.38 5.07 -13.64
C PRO A 1109 -38.32 4.83 -12.56
N PRO A 1110 -37.92 5.86 -11.80
CA PRO A 1110 -36.88 5.72 -10.79
C PRO A 1110 -37.30 4.81 -9.64
N VAL A 1111 -36.36 4.03 -9.10
CA VAL A 1111 -36.51 3.35 -7.80
C VAL A 1111 -36.31 4.39 -6.70
N ARG A 1112 -37.40 4.91 -6.14
CA ARG A 1112 -37.33 6.00 -5.15
C ARG A 1112 -37.40 5.45 -3.74
N ARG A 1113 -36.50 5.93 -2.89
CA ARG A 1113 -36.59 5.74 -1.45
C ARG A 1113 -37.81 6.48 -0.89
N ALA A 1114 -38.47 5.89 0.11
CA ALA A 1114 -39.79 6.31 0.60
C ALA A 1114 -39.85 6.49 2.14
N ASP A 1115 -38.73 6.30 2.82
CA ASP A 1115 -38.53 6.55 4.25
C ASP A 1115 -38.06 7.97 4.59
#